data_AF-A0A2E5EMI4-F1
#
_entry.id   AF-A0A2E5EMI4-F1
#
_cell.length_a   1.000
_cell.length_b   1.000
_cell.length_c   1.000
_cell.angle_alpha   90.00
_cell.angle_beta   90.00
_cell.angle_gamma   90.00
#
_symmetry.space_group_name_H-M   'P 1'
#
loop_
_entity.id
_entity.type
_entity.pdbx_description
1 polymer ?
#
loop_
_entity_poly.entity_id
_entity_poly.type
_entity_poly.pdbx_seq_one_letter_code
_entity_poly.pdbx_strand_id
1 'polypeptide(L)'
;MTVASSAEPYRLIFNCDGHAVFIDAKGDTEQWLRNLFDPLEGSHVDALFWCDGAGGNTANYDSQVLERNGQRIGKLNPHVTRLIEEGNDPPKLVIREARKRKIDVFYSFRFNDIHDSFIPAEFPTFKEKHPEWMLGKQKYGSVTSYPTALNFALKEVRDLKFQVVKDIFSQYDFDGLEIDFLRGAPYFLPDQIQENAPLLTGLLKRIRNELNERGRERGRPIRLAVRVDETLRGCRQDGFEVKRWIDEGLVDMIILGSGVIDIDVGAFKQLTRGTEVTVHPCLYGWPSKYMPIPRDMACASALNYWAQGADGLYLFNWFPHQKNNSEATGAYQQELLRKLGDPQKILAGEHNYLFAADRGRPAAEHPGNWLDCILPMELKRGGATVFRLRTTGLPTNTTAAQIRLQFDDPVQASSVSARIHETDLKLHGASSNVLTATLSSDKLLRGDNQVRVSLSAGQATLRAAEVRLRYERPPLAWLQRPTPKTATVEIDPKAGPVLRYAAQELRRNLRELFSIDVVTKDGEATFRLRSDGGTGQAFKITTGESIKIQGDSDASVMWAVYELVEAWGVQFELDRDVLPRTPSFSLPTNVVRKKPRLPVRQWRVMNDFACGPESWGFDDYHKTIDQLAKLKFNRLYISIYPWQPFLDLKYQGVEREKAWLWYGYDFPITDDMPGRHLFGDQKTFWNPDLPPPDDYQAFHRASKRLLRQIIDHAHKRGMEVALTAGLFEFPPEFRDTLKHSQKVHQLNELTIVPGAQTPLEDPQLLDLATAVVEQTIETYPKADFLMLWAPEFRQWKSHYERAWKDLHERYRWPDTLTLEGMLEKAATRKNYSGGLERVRDEIQGDIVVLWFYDRVLRRVTSKPGGSQPKIVYGHVTEELFPLLRYVMPAGSEALSTIDYTPTRIVNRKEVMNEVDTRHVPASLIFTLHDDNIGVIPQLMTEPLSELLEHMAMIGWSGFCTRYWQTTDHHWTIAYLAEASWTPDVSPEDIYRRRLLREVGPAATEPALAMLQRLQQVTTELETNSVWLSFPVPNMMSKHWISNPLPEAVAAARVGYRQALRLAQEASSLSPEDSKWLKYWKGRLEFGIGYIDTVEAVRKAGPAEKAGDAQSARRHAEAALKSATAAIESYASVARNQSDRGAIATMGEFVYRYLKQKLEK
;
A
#
# COMPACT_ATOMS: atom_id res chain seq x y z
N MET A 1 -9.88 29.65 11.42
CA MET A 1 -10.99 30.02 10.53
C MET A 1 -10.57 29.64 9.13
N THR A 2 -11.10 28.53 8.61
CA THR A 2 -10.79 27.98 7.30
C THR A 2 -12.09 27.40 6.76
N VAL A 3 -12.71 28.10 5.82
CA VAL A 3 -13.73 27.53 4.95
C VAL A 3 -13.21 27.74 3.54
N ALA A 4 -12.48 26.76 3.04
CA ALA A 4 -12.33 26.51 1.62
C ALA A 4 -12.87 25.08 1.43
N SER A 5 -13.93 24.93 0.62
CA SER A 5 -14.39 23.60 0.22
C SER A 5 -13.28 22.95 -0.61
N SER A 6 -12.94 21.70 -0.29
CA SER A 6 -12.01 20.88 -1.07
C SER A 6 -12.49 20.78 -2.52
N ALA A 7 -11.94 21.59 -3.42
CA ALA A 7 -12.16 21.41 -4.84
C ALA A 7 -11.36 20.18 -5.28
N GLU A 8 -12.03 19.25 -5.96
CA GLU A 8 -11.40 18.09 -6.60
C GLU A 8 -10.15 18.50 -7.41
N PRO A 9 -9.09 17.68 -7.44
CA PRO A 9 -7.93 17.92 -8.29
C PRO A 9 -8.31 18.04 -9.77
N TYR A 10 -7.61 18.90 -10.52
CA TYR A 10 -7.80 19.02 -11.96
C TYR A 10 -7.25 17.81 -12.70
N ARG A 11 -8.02 17.22 -13.62
CA ARG A 11 -7.57 16.07 -14.41
C ARG A 11 -6.47 16.45 -15.40
N LEU A 12 -6.71 17.52 -16.16
CA LEU A 12 -5.72 18.15 -17.02
C LEU A 12 -5.69 19.66 -16.80
N ILE A 13 -4.48 20.19 -16.69
CA ILE A 13 -4.19 21.61 -16.74
C ILE A 13 -3.56 21.89 -18.10
N PHE A 14 -4.16 22.79 -18.89
CA PHE A 14 -3.61 23.20 -20.18
C PHE A 14 -2.90 24.55 -20.03
N ASN A 15 -1.58 24.58 -20.23
CA ASN A 15 -0.85 25.83 -20.33
C ASN A 15 -0.88 26.36 -21.77
N CYS A 16 -1.31 27.61 -21.92
CA CYS A 16 -1.23 28.36 -23.15
C CYS A 16 -0.11 29.39 -23.05
N ASP A 17 0.85 29.32 -23.98
CA ASP A 17 2.01 30.21 -24.01
C ASP A 17 1.69 31.67 -24.34
N GLY A 18 0.49 31.93 -24.88
CA GLY A 18 -0.05 33.22 -25.28
C GLY A 18 0.36 33.68 -26.69
N HIS A 19 1.50 33.18 -27.18
CA HIS A 19 2.14 33.67 -28.41
C HIS A 19 1.62 32.96 -29.66
N ALA A 20 1.69 31.62 -29.69
CA ALA A 20 1.42 30.85 -30.92
C ALA A 20 -0.03 30.99 -31.38
N VAL A 21 -1.00 30.82 -30.47
CA VAL A 21 -2.43 30.93 -30.78
C VAL A 21 -2.83 32.34 -31.26
N PHE A 22 -2.11 33.38 -30.79
CA PHE A 22 -2.36 34.77 -31.15
C PHE A 22 -1.79 35.11 -32.53
N ILE A 23 -0.56 34.65 -32.83
CA ILE A 23 0.02 34.82 -34.17
C ILE A 23 -0.77 34.05 -35.23
N ASP A 24 -1.16 32.81 -34.94
CA ASP A 24 -1.93 31.97 -35.88
C ASP A 24 -3.32 32.54 -36.17
N ALA A 25 -3.85 33.38 -35.27
CA ALA A 25 -5.08 34.12 -35.49
C ALA A 25 -4.92 35.29 -36.47
N LYS A 26 -3.69 35.71 -36.79
CA LYS A 26 -3.38 36.78 -37.78
C LYS A 26 -4.15 38.08 -37.54
N GLY A 27 -4.33 38.45 -36.26
CA GLY A 27 -5.03 39.67 -35.86
C GLY A 27 -6.57 39.59 -35.83
N ASP A 28 -7.16 38.41 -36.03
CA ASP A 28 -8.60 38.14 -35.83
C ASP A 28 -8.86 37.68 -34.39
N THR A 29 -9.51 38.54 -33.60
CA THR A 29 -9.84 38.30 -32.18
C THR A 29 -10.70 37.07 -31.97
N GLU A 30 -11.72 36.84 -32.81
CA GLU A 30 -12.61 35.68 -32.68
C GLU A 30 -11.87 34.39 -33.04
N GLN A 31 -10.97 34.46 -34.04
CA GLN A 31 -10.13 33.32 -34.36
C GLN A 31 -9.14 33.00 -33.23
N TRP A 32 -8.57 34.01 -32.56
CA TRP A 32 -7.69 33.81 -31.41
C TRP A 32 -8.42 33.11 -30.26
N LEU A 33 -9.63 33.56 -29.92
CA LEU A 33 -10.45 32.93 -28.88
C LEU A 33 -10.85 31.50 -29.25
N ARG A 34 -11.21 31.25 -30.52
CA ARG A 34 -11.47 29.89 -31.01
C ARG A 34 -10.24 28.98 -30.92
N ASN A 35 -9.06 29.49 -31.31
CA ASN A 35 -7.81 28.73 -31.18
C ASN A 35 -7.53 28.36 -29.71
N LEU A 36 -7.82 29.27 -28.78
CA LEU A 36 -7.59 29.05 -27.36
C LEU A 36 -8.60 28.07 -26.73
N PHE A 37 -9.89 28.20 -27.02
CA PHE A 37 -10.95 27.52 -26.27
C PHE A 37 -11.60 26.32 -26.97
N ASP A 38 -11.76 26.34 -28.30
CA ASP A 38 -12.44 25.25 -29.02
C ASP A 38 -11.77 23.87 -28.77
N PRO A 39 -10.43 23.76 -28.64
CA PRO A 39 -9.80 22.48 -28.31
C PRO A 39 -10.13 21.96 -26.91
N LEU A 40 -10.47 22.85 -25.97
CA LEU A 40 -10.71 22.51 -24.57
C LEU A 40 -12.14 22.02 -24.34
N GLU A 41 -13.08 22.38 -25.22
CA GLU A 41 -14.49 21.99 -25.11
C GLU A 41 -14.66 20.46 -25.23
N GLY A 42 -15.38 19.87 -24.27
CA GLY A 42 -15.62 18.43 -24.20
C GLY A 42 -14.35 17.59 -23.98
N SER A 43 -13.28 18.22 -23.48
CA SER A 43 -12.03 17.56 -23.13
C SER A 43 -11.93 17.24 -21.62
N HIS A 44 -10.80 16.70 -21.18
CA HIS A 44 -10.48 16.53 -19.75
C HIS A 44 -9.80 17.76 -19.14
N VAL A 45 -9.67 18.87 -19.88
CA VAL A 45 -9.08 20.11 -19.36
C VAL A 45 -10.06 20.79 -18.42
N ASP A 46 -9.67 20.87 -17.15
CA ASP A 46 -10.46 21.50 -16.09
C ASP A 46 -9.95 22.93 -15.77
N ALA A 47 -8.69 23.21 -16.09
CA ALA A 47 -8.10 24.53 -15.90
C ALA A 47 -7.21 24.96 -17.07
N LEU A 48 -7.30 26.25 -17.41
CA LEU A 48 -6.45 26.94 -18.39
C LEU A 48 -5.44 27.81 -17.65
N PHE A 49 -4.16 27.53 -17.83
CA PHE A 49 -3.07 28.35 -17.32
C PHE A 49 -2.59 29.24 -18.47
N TRP A 50 -3.05 30.48 -18.49
CA TRP A 50 -2.87 31.39 -19.62
C TRP A 50 -1.74 32.38 -19.35
N CYS A 51 -0.76 32.40 -20.25
CA CYS A 51 0.28 33.43 -20.32
C CYS A 51 -0.11 34.47 -21.40
N ASP A 52 0.27 35.73 -21.20
CA ASP A 52 -0.02 36.83 -22.14
C ASP A 52 0.93 36.86 -23.36
N GLY A 53 1.97 36.03 -23.36
CA GLY A 53 2.96 35.93 -24.43
C GLY A 53 4.02 37.04 -24.44
N ALA A 54 4.22 37.78 -23.34
CA ALA A 54 5.18 38.89 -23.24
C ALA A 54 6.39 38.62 -22.31
N GLY A 55 6.65 37.35 -21.97
CA GLY A 55 7.83 36.93 -21.20
C GLY A 55 7.85 37.43 -19.74
N GLY A 56 6.80 38.05 -19.22
CA GLY A 56 6.72 38.49 -17.82
C GLY A 56 7.72 39.59 -17.41
N ASN A 57 8.45 40.16 -18.38
CA ASN A 57 9.28 41.35 -18.23
C ASN A 57 8.70 42.56 -18.99
N THR A 58 7.81 42.30 -19.95
CA THR A 58 6.91 43.27 -20.59
C THR A 58 5.49 42.71 -20.51
N ALA A 59 4.49 43.46 -21.00
CA ALA A 59 3.09 43.04 -21.00
C ALA A 59 2.44 43.13 -22.39
N ASN A 60 1.54 42.18 -22.69
CA ASN A 60 0.56 42.26 -23.78
C ASN A 60 -0.85 42.57 -23.25
N TYR A 61 -0.94 43.20 -22.07
CA TYR A 61 -2.16 43.69 -21.43
C TYR A 61 -1.93 45.12 -20.92
N ASP A 62 -2.96 45.77 -20.35
CA ASP A 62 -2.88 47.14 -19.85
C ASP A 62 -2.21 47.27 -18.46
N SER A 63 -0.95 46.85 -18.36
CA SER A 63 -0.21 46.88 -17.10
C SER A 63 0.11 48.31 -16.64
N GLN A 64 0.02 48.55 -15.33
CA GLN A 64 0.50 49.78 -14.70
C GLN A 64 1.94 49.67 -14.19
N VAL A 65 2.57 48.49 -14.36
CA VAL A 65 3.90 48.16 -13.81
C VAL A 65 4.88 47.81 -14.92
N LEU A 66 4.48 46.92 -15.83
CA LEU A 66 5.30 46.52 -16.97
C LEU A 66 4.97 47.40 -18.18
N GLU A 67 6.00 47.76 -18.94
CA GLU A 67 5.77 48.42 -20.22
C GLU A 67 5.24 47.44 -21.27
N ARG A 68 4.58 47.98 -22.31
CA ARG A 68 4.01 47.17 -23.37
C ARG A 68 5.11 46.55 -24.23
N ASN A 69 4.95 45.30 -24.64
CA ASN A 69 5.94 44.60 -25.47
C ASN A 69 6.27 45.40 -26.75
N GLY A 70 7.57 45.61 -27.02
CA GLY A 70 8.05 46.41 -28.15
C GLY A 70 8.01 47.93 -27.96
N GLN A 71 7.51 48.45 -26.84
CA GLN A 71 7.39 49.89 -26.57
C GLN A 71 8.73 50.61 -26.61
N ARG A 72 9.75 50.09 -25.91
CA ARG A 72 11.11 50.66 -25.87
C ARG A 72 11.72 50.92 -27.25
N ILE A 73 11.44 50.04 -28.21
CA ILE A 73 11.99 50.12 -29.57
C ILE A 73 11.01 50.72 -30.59
N GLY A 74 9.86 51.22 -30.15
CA GLY A 74 8.84 51.81 -31.01
C GLY A 74 8.14 50.81 -31.95
N LYS A 75 8.12 49.51 -31.61
CA LYS A 75 7.53 48.43 -32.43
C LYS A 75 6.43 47.69 -31.67
N LEU A 76 5.40 48.43 -31.26
CA LEU A 76 4.22 47.86 -30.63
C LEU A 76 3.46 46.92 -31.60
N ASN A 77 2.86 45.86 -31.07
CA ASN A 77 1.95 45.02 -31.85
C ASN A 77 0.62 45.78 -32.05
N PRO A 78 0.25 46.15 -33.29
CA PRO A 78 -0.94 46.97 -33.54
C PRO A 78 -2.25 46.27 -33.17
N HIS A 79 -2.28 44.93 -33.14
CA HIS A 79 -3.47 44.17 -32.74
C HIS A 79 -3.71 44.21 -31.24
N VAL A 80 -2.65 44.05 -30.44
CA VAL A 80 -2.73 44.16 -28.97
C VAL A 80 -3.10 45.59 -28.56
N THR A 81 -2.47 46.59 -29.18
CA THR A 81 -2.81 48.00 -28.94
C THR A 81 -4.28 48.28 -29.21
N ARG A 82 -4.79 47.84 -30.37
CA ARG A 82 -6.21 48.01 -30.73
C ARG A 82 -7.15 47.34 -29.72
N LEU A 83 -6.85 46.09 -29.31
CA LEU A 83 -7.67 45.37 -28.33
C LEU A 83 -7.78 46.15 -27.01
N ILE A 84 -6.68 46.69 -26.51
CA ILE A 84 -6.66 47.46 -25.27
C ILE A 84 -7.43 48.78 -25.43
N GLU A 85 -7.18 49.52 -26.52
CA GLU A 85 -7.86 50.80 -26.81
C GLU A 85 -9.38 50.66 -27.00
N GLU A 86 -9.83 49.53 -27.56
CA GLU A 86 -11.25 49.18 -27.71
C GLU A 86 -11.89 48.63 -26.41
N GLY A 87 -11.13 48.55 -25.30
CA GLY A 87 -11.61 48.01 -24.02
C GLY A 87 -11.64 46.48 -23.93
N ASN A 88 -11.12 45.79 -24.95
CA ASN A 88 -11.04 44.34 -25.10
C ASN A 88 -9.69 43.79 -24.64
N ASP A 89 -9.21 44.26 -23.50
CA ASP A 89 -7.94 43.86 -22.88
C ASP A 89 -7.81 42.32 -22.77
N PRO A 90 -6.71 41.70 -23.27
CA PRO A 90 -6.62 40.24 -23.39
C PRO A 90 -6.98 39.43 -22.13
N PRO A 91 -6.52 39.77 -20.91
CA PRO A 91 -6.92 39.04 -19.70
C PRO A 91 -8.44 39.04 -19.48
N LYS A 92 -9.12 40.17 -19.74
CA LYS A 92 -10.58 40.30 -19.58
C LYS A 92 -11.31 39.37 -20.55
N LEU A 93 -10.85 39.30 -21.80
CA LEU A 93 -11.44 38.43 -22.81
C LEU A 93 -11.28 36.95 -22.42
N VAL A 94 -10.08 36.53 -22.04
CA VAL A 94 -9.81 35.14 -21.66
C VAL A 94 -10.63 34.73 -20.44
N ILE A 95 -10.68 35.55 -19.39
CA ILE A 95 -11.49 35.28 -18.20
C ILE A 95 -12.97 35.15 -18.55
N ARG A 96 -13.50 36.06 -19.38
CA ARG A 96 -14.89 36.03 -19.82
C ARG A 96 -15.21 34.73 -20.57
N GLU A 97 -14.36 34.33 -21.50
CA GLU A 97 -14.58 33.13 -22.32
C GLU A 97 -14.39 31.83 -21.52
N ALA A 98 -13.47 31.79 -20.56
CA ALA A 98 -13.28 30.65 -19.65
C ALA A 98 -14.51 30.44 -18.75
N ARG A 99 -15.07 31.54 -18.18
CA ARG A 99 -16.29 31.49 -17.36
C ARG A 99 -17.50 30.95 -18.10
N LYS A 100 -17.69 31.32 -19.37
CA LYS A 100 -18.77 30.77 -20.21
C LYS A 100 -18.69 29.24 -20.32
N ARG A 101 -17.48 28.69 -20.25
CA ARG A 101 -17.18 27.26 -20.41
C ARG A 101 -16.98 26.53 -19.09
N LYS A 102 -17.04 27.24 -17.95
CA LYS A 102 -16.79 26.70 -16.60
C LYS A 102 -15.40 26.07 -16.48
N ILE A 103 -14.41 26.69 -17.09
CA ILE A 103 -13.00 26.32 -16.97
C ILE A 103 -12.37 27.35 -16.03
N ASP A 104 -11.66 26.88 -14.99
CA ASP A 104 -10.90 27.77 -14.13
C ASP A 104 -9.71 28.34 -14.89
N VAL A 105 -9.44 29.63 -14.73
CA VAL A 105 -8.35 30.29 -15.44
C VAL A 105 -7.31 30.87 -14.50
N PHE A 106 -6.05 30.51 -14.74
CA PHE A 106 -4.90 31.00 -14.00
C PHE A 106 -4.09 31.94 -14.86
N TYR A 107 -3.54 32.99 -14.26
CA TYR A 107 -2.47 33.73 -14.90
C TYR A 107 -1.16 32.96 -14.73
N SER A 108 -0.58 32.49 -15.83
CA SER A 108 0.72 31.81 -15.85
C SER A 108 1.84 32.83 -16.00
N PHE A 109 2.46 33.18 -14.88
CA PHE A 109 3.48 34.21 -14.82
C PHE A 109 4.86 33.60 -15.06
N ARG A 110 5.40 33.83 -16.26
CA ARG A 110 6.81 33.52 -16.57
C ARG A 110 7.72 34.40 -15.73
N PHE A 111 8.24 33.82 -14.64
CA PHE A 111 8.75 34.63 -13.55
C PHE A 111 10.07 35.34 -13.90
N ASN A 112 10.89 34.73 -14.76
CA ASN A 112 12.22 35.22 -15.10
C ASN A 112 12.61 34.95 -16.57
N ASP A 113 11.68 35.13 -17.51
CA ASP A 113 11.92 34.77 -18.92
C ASP A 113 13.17 35.47 -19.48
N ILE A 114 13.86 34.77 -20.39
CA ILE A 114 15.16 35.13 -20.96
C ILE A 114 15.13 35.30 -22.48
N HIS A 115 13.97 35.18 -23.14
CA HIS A 115 13.86 35.37 -24.58
C HIS A 115 14.25 36.79 -25.01
N ASP A 116 14.14 37.75 -24.10
CA ASP A 116 14.65 39.11 -24.26
C ASP A 116 16.18 39.22 -24.50
N SER A 117 16.94 38.15 -24.27
CA SER A 117 18.33 38.04 -24.73
C SER A 117 18.48 38.04 -26.25
N PHE A 118 17.43 37.68 -27.00
CA PHE A 118 17.47 37.54 -28.46
C PHE A 118 16.20 38.01 -29.18
N ILE A 119 15.14 38.38 -28.47
CA ILE A 119 13.94 39.04 -28.99
C ILE A 119 13.96 40.51 -28.52
N PRO A 120 14.40 41.46 -29.36
CA PRO A 120 14.60 42.86 -28.92
C PRO A 120 13.34 43.55 -28.39
N ALA A 121 12.15 43.11 -28.83
CA ALA A 121 10.87 43.66 -28.39
C ALA A 121 10.58 43.36 -26.92
N GLU A 122 11.01 42.19 -26.42
CA GLU A 122 10.75 41.73 -25.05
C GLU A 122 11.76 42.28 -24.03
N PHE A 123 12.86 42.90 -24.49
CA PHE A 123 13.86 43.51 -23.61
C PHE A 123 13.35 44.85 -23.07
N PRO A 124 13.07 44.96 -21.76
CA PRO A 124 12.40 46.12 -21.20
C PRO A 124 13.38 47.23 -20.83
N THR A 125 12.88 48.47 -20.76
CA THR A 125 13.67 49.64 -20.34
C THR A 125 14.26 49.49 -18.94
N PHE A 126 13.61 48.78 -18.00
CA PHE A 126 14.18 48.61 -16.68
C PHE A 126 15.46 47.76 -16.68
N LYS A 127 15.57 46.72 -17.54
CA LYS A 127 16.80 45.93 -17.68
C LYS A 127 17.90 46.73 -18.40
N GLU A 128 17.53 47.63 -19.30
CA GLU A 128 18.46 48.56 -19.95
C GLU A 128 19.05 49.57 -18.95
N LYS A 129 18.22 50.11 -18.06
CA LYS A 129 18.63 51.09 -17.05
C LYS A 129 19.30 50.48 -15.82
N HIS A 130 18.96 49.25 -15.49
CA HIS A 130 19.48 48.52 -14.33
C HIS A 130 20.15 47.21 -14.76
N PRO A 131 21.27 47.26 -15.51
CA PRO A 131 21.97 46.05 -15.90
C PRO A 131 22.46 45.23 -14.71
N GLU A 132 22.69 45.88 -13.55
CA GLU A 132 23.06 45.24 -12.29
C GLU A 132 21.95 44.34 -11.70
N TRP A 133 20.71 44.45 -12.19
CA TRP A 133 19.61 43.57 -11.78
C TRP A 133 19.67 42.20 -12.45
N MET A 134 20.52 42.01 -13.45
CA MET A 134 20.68 40.76 -14.17
C MET A 134 21.89 39.98 -13.65
N LEU A 135 21.82 38.65 -13.71
CA LEU A 135 22.92 37.75 -13.35
C LEU A 135 24.12 37.87 -14.30
N GLY A 136 23.86 38.25 -15.55
CA GLY A 136 24.85 38.14 -16.62
C GLY A 136 25.14 36.68 -16.99
N LYS A 137 26.21 36.46 -17.76
CA LYS A 137 26.65 35.11 -18.12
C LYS A 137 27.37 34.47 -16.95
N GLN A 138 26.73 33.50 -16.30
CA GLN A 138 27.27 32.77 -15.16
C GLN A 138 27.34 31.28 -15.45
N LYS A 139 28.34 30.59 -14.87
CA LYS A 139 28.56 29.17 -15.09
C LYS A 139 27.91 28.34 -13.98
N TYR A 140 26.84 27.61 -14.32
CA TYR A 140 26.17 26.66 -13.45
C TYR A 140 26.57 25.25 -13.86
N GLY A 141 27.61 24.72 -13.22
CA GLY A 141 28.22 23.44 -13.61
C GLY A 141 28.80 23.49 -15.03
N SER A 142 28.21 22.74 -15.96
CA SER A 142 28.67 22.68 -17.36
C SER A 142 27.97 23.67 -18.30
N VAL A 143 26.95 24.39 -17.84
CA VAL A 143 26.18 25.34 -18.68
C VAL A 143 26.41 26.78 -18.27
N THR A 144 26.20 27.69 -19.22
CA THR A 144 26.32 29.13 -19.00
C THR A 144 24.95 29.77 -19.17
N SER A 145 24.48 30.53 -18.19
CA SER A 145 23.19 31.22 -18.24
C SER A 145 23.11 32.27 -19.34
N TYR A 146 21.88 32.61 -19.73
CA TYR A 146 21.59 33.78 -20.56
C TYR A 146 21.93 35.07 -19.79
N PRO A 147 22.43 36.11 -20.49
CA PRO A 147 22.86 37.35 -19.85
C PRO A 147 21.71 38.13 -19.20
N THR A 148 20.47 37.94 -19.63
CA THR A 148 19.32 38.74 -19.20
C THR A 148 18.50 38.16 -18.05
N ALA A 149 18.87 36.99 -17.51
CA ALA A 149 18.20 36.42 -16.33
C ALA A 149 18.33 37.37 -15.14
N LEU A 150 17.23 37.63 -14.41
CA LEU A 150 17.23 38.52 -13.26
C LEU A 150 17.82 37.85 -12.01
N ASN A 151 18.48 38.66 -11.19
CA ASN A 151 19.05 38.24 -9.91
C ASN A 151 18.08 38.52 -8.76
N PHE A 152 17.44 37.47 -8.25
CA PHE A 152 16.48 37.55 -7.16
C PHE A 152 17.12 37.74 -5.79
N ALA A 153 18.45 37.79 -5.66
CA ALA A 153 19.11 38.23 -4.43
C ALA A 153 18.81 39.72 -4.15
N LEU A 154 18.57 40.50 -5.21
CA LEU A 154 18.25 41.92 -5.11
C LEU A 154 16.78 42.13 -4.74
N LYS A 155 16.55 42.99 -3.75
CA LYS A 155 15.21 43.26 -3.22
C LYS A 155 14.32 43.90 -4.28
N GLU A 156 14.89 44.78 -5.09
CA GLU A 156 14.25 45.55 -6.16
C GLU A 156 13.65 44.61 -7.22
N VAL A 157 14.37 43.55 -7.59
CA VAL A 157 13.89 42.51 -8.52
C VAL A 157 12.68 41.77 -7.92
N ARG A 158 12.77 41.35 -6.65
CA ARG A 158 11.66 40.68 -5.96
C ARG A 158 10.45 41.59 -5.80
N ASP A 159 10.67 42.86 -5.52
CA ASP A 159 9.61 43.86 -5.37
C ASP A 159 8.92 44.17 -6.70
N LEU A 160 9.67 44.29 -7.79
CA LEU A 160 9.11 44.42 -9.14
C LEU A 160 8.15 43.26 -9.43
N LYS A 161 8.61 42.02 -9.27
CA LYS A 161 7.81 40.83 -9.57
C LYS A 161 6.58 40.71 -8.65
N PHE A 162 6.72 41.06 -7.38
CA PHE A 162 5.59 41.17 -6.46
C PHE A 162 4.57 42.22 -6.92
N GLN A 163 5.05 43.38 -7.40
CA GLN A 163 4.19 44.47 -7.84
C GLN A 163 3.43 44.12 -9.14
N VAL A 164 4.02 43.31 -10.02
CA VAL A 164 3.29 42.74 -11.18
C VAL A 164 2.14 41.83 -10.74
N VAL A 165 2.36 40.98 -9.73
CA VAL A 165 1.29 40.15 -9.17
C VAL A 165 0.16 41.02 -8.61
N LYS A 166 0.50 42.09 -7.87
CA LYS A 166 -0.49 43.04 -7.37
C LYS A 166 -1.27 43.72 -8.50
N ASP A 167 -0.58 44.17 -9.54
CA ASP A 167 -1.18 44.80 -10.72
C ASP A 167 -2.22 43.87 -11.35
N ILE A 168 -1.84 42.64 -11.69
CA ILE A 168 -2.73 41.64 -12.29
C ILE A 168 -3.97 41.39 -11.43
N PHE A 169 -3.81 41.09 -10.14
CA PHE A 169 -4.95 40.70 -9.28
C PHE A 169 -5.76 41.89 -8.77
N SER A 170 -5.28 43.12 -8.92
CA SER A 170 -6.08 44.33 -8.70
C SER A 170 -7.00 44.65 -9.88
N GLN A 171 -6.65 44.20 -11.08
CA GLN A 171 -7.36 44.53 -12.32
C GLN A 171 -8.19 43.38 -12.88
N TYR A 172 -7.76 42.13 -12.68
CA TYR A 172 -8.32 40.96 -13.35
C TYR A 172 -8.67 39.84 -12.37
N ASP A 173 -9.85 39.25 -12.58
CA ASP A 173 -10.47 38.32 -11.64
C ASP A 173 -10.19 36.85 -12.02
N PHE A 174 -8.90 36.48 -12.08
CA PHE A 174 -8.39 35.12 -12.34
C PHE A 174 -8.66 34.16 -11.17
N ASP A 175 -8.89 32.88 -11.44
CA ASP A 175 -9.14 31.88 -10.40
C ASP A 175 -7.86 31.47 -9.64
N GLY A 176 -6.70 31.66 -10.28
CA GLY A 176 -5.41 31.43 -9.64
C GLY A 176 -4.22 32.09 -10.33
N LEU A 177 -3.06 31.92 -9.71
CA LEU A 177 -1.74 32.33 -10.19
C LEU A 177 -0.86 31.10 -10.31
N GLU A 178 -0.15 30.96 -11.42
CA GLU A 178 1.04 30.11 -11.49
C GLU A 178 2.29 30.98 -11.49
N ILE A 179 3.23 30.65 -10.62
CA ILE A 179 4.62 31.12 -10.73
C ILE A 179 5.40 30.06 -11.51
N ASP A 180 5.67 30.34 -12.79
CA ASP A 180 6.45 29.42 -13.63
C ASP A 180 7.94 29.66 -13.38
N PHE A 181 8.52 28.96 -12.40
CA PHE A 181 9.94 29.09 -12.09
C PHE A 181 10.82 28.49 -13.19
N LEU A 182 10.28 27.62 -14.05
CA LEU A 182 11.01 27.01 -15.15
C LEU A 182 11.04 27.88 -16.40
N ARG A 183 10.64 29.15 -16.36
CA ARG A 183 10.90 30.12 -17.44
C ARG A 183 12.05 31.03 -17.05
N GLY A 184 13.27 30.48 -17.08
CA GLY A 184 14.54 31.18 -16.79
C GLY A 184 15.06 30.95 -15.37
N ALA A 185 15.41 29.71 -15.05
CA ALA A 185 15.57 29.24 -13.66
C ALA A 185 16.82 29.64 -12.87
N PRO A 186 17.98 30.09 -13.40
CA PRO A 186 18.93 30.63 -12.45
C PRO A 186 18.36 31.92 -11.87
N TYR A 187 17.98 31.87 -10.58
CA TYR A 187 17.45 33.00 -9.81
C TYR A 187 18.55 33.72 -9.01
N PHE A 188 19.67 33.04 -8.75
CA PHE A 188 20.78 33.51 -7.91
C PHE A 188 22.11 33.14 -8.54
N LEU A 189 23.19 33.83 -8.15
CA LEU A 189 24.55 33.47 -8.55
C LEU A 189 24.90 32.04 -8.09
N PRO A 190 25.73 31.27 -8.84
CA PRO A 190 25.95 29.85 -8.61
C PRO A 190 26.39 29.48 -7.17
N ASP A 191 27.20 30.32 -6.55
CA ASP A 191 27.76 30.14 -5.20
C ASP A 191 26.82 30.63 -4.09
N GLN A 192 25.72 31.30 -4.43
CA GLN A 192 24.80 31.93 -3.48
C GLN A 192 23.41 31.27 -3.46
N ILE A 193 23.17 30.24 -4.28
CA ILE A 193 21.84 29.63 -4.44
C ILE A 193 21.27 29.17 -3.10
N GLN A 194 22.04 28.41 -2.31
CA GLN A 194 21.55 27.85 -1.05
C GLN A 194 21.33 28.92 0.02
N GLU A 195 22.26 29.89 0.11
CA GLU A 195 22.15 31.02 1.05
C GLU A 195 20.91 31.88 0.75
N ASN A 196 20.61 32.09 -0.53
CA ASN A 196 19.53 32.96 -0.98
C ASN A 196 18.20 32.25 -1.23
N ALA A 197 18.14 30.91 -1.22
CA ALA A 197 16.90 30.15 -1.39
C ALA A 197 15.73 30.63 -0.49
N PRO A 198 15.96 30.97 0.81
CA PRO A 198 14.91 31.55 1.66
C PRO A 198 14.28 32.86 1.15
N LEU A 199 14.94 33.59 0.25
CA LEU A 199 14.41 34.82 -0.35
C LEU A 199 13.26 34.52 -1.32
N LEU A 200 13.31 33.41 -2.07
CA LEU A 200 12.19 32.96 -2.90
C LEU A 200 11.00 32.53 -2.02
N THR A 201 11.27 31.80 -0.94
CA THR A 201 10.25 31.43 0.05
C THR A 201 9.59 32.66 0.67
N GLY A 202 10.38 33.67 1.05
CA GLY A 202 9.87 34.94 1.55
C GLY A 202 9.01 35.68 0.53
N LEU A 203 9.38 35.64 -0.76
CA LEU A 203 8.58 36.22 -1.84
C LEU A 203 7.26 35.46 -2.05
N LEU A 204 7.28 34.12 -2.08
CA LEU A 204 6.06 33.31 -2.16
C LEU A 204 5.12 33.57 -0.98
N LYS A 205 5.66 33.75 0.23
CA LYS A 205 4.88 34.12 1.42
C LYS A 205 4.19 35.48 1.25
N ARG A 206 4.89 36.48 0.72
CA ARG A 206 4.30 37.79 0.37
C ARG A 206 3.19 37.65 -0.67
N ILE A 207 3.44 36.89 -1.73
CA ILE A 207 2.46 36.63 -2.79
C ILE A 207 1.22 35.94 -2.22
N ARG A 208 1.39 34.86 -1.46
CA ARG A 208 0.27 34.15 -0.82
C ARG A 208 -0.58 35.07 0.05
N ASN A 209 0.03 35.97 0.80
CA ASN A 209 -0.69 36.95 1.61
C ASN A 209 -1.54 37.91 0.77
N GLU A 210 -0.98 38.46 -0.32
CA GLU A 210 -1.74 39.31 -1.25
C GLU A 210 -2.91 38.53 -1.89
N LEU A 211 -2.67 37.31 -2.36
CA LEU A 211 -3.71 36.47 -2.97
C LEU A 211 -4.82 36.12 -1.96
N ASN A 212 -4.47 35.86 -0.71
CA ASN A 212 -5.45 35.63 0.36
C ASN A 212 -6.27 36.88 0.67
N GLU A 213 -5.65 38.07 0.67
CA GLU A 213 -6.33 39.34 0.86
C GLU A 213 -7.32 39.61 -0.27
N ARG A 214 -6.87 39.53 -1.52
CA ARG A 214 -7.72 39.66 -2.71
C ARG A 214 -8.83 38.62 -2.74
N GLY A 215 -8.51 37.38 -2.40
CA GLY A 215 -9.48 36.29 -2.30
C GLY A 215 -10.61 36.59 -1.30
N ARG A 216 -10.27 37.20 -0.15
CA ARG A 216 -11.28 37.66 0.83
C ARG A 216 -12.11 38.81 0.31
N GLU A 217 -11.50 39.81 -0.34
CA GLU A 217 -12.21 40.97 -0.91
C GLU A 217 -13.27 40.53 -1.94
N ARG A 218 -12.94 39.55 -2.78
CA ARG A 218 -13.85 39.02 -3.81
C ARG A 218 -14.75 37.87 -3.34
N GLY A 219 -14.62 37.42 -2.09
CA GLY A 219 -15.40 36.31 -1.53
C GLY A 219 -15.12 34.92 -2.09
N ARG A 220 -14.02 34.72 -2.81
CA ARG A 220 -13.60 33.40 -3.35
C ARG A 220 -12.06 33.29 -3.38
N PRO A 221 -11.47 32.16 -2.99
CA PRO A 221 -10.01 32.02 -2.89
C PRO A 221 -9.32 32.20 -4.25
N ILE A 222 -8.07 32.66 -4.24
CA ILE A 222 -7.18 32.65 -5.40
C ILE A 222 -6.12 31.58 -5.15
N ARG A 223 -6.07 30.57 -6.02
CA ARG A 223 -5.11 29.46 -5.88
C ARG A 223 -3.71 29.87 -6.34
N LEU A 224 -2.68 29.28 -5.73
CA LEU A 224 -1.28 29.49 -6.10
C LEU A 224 -0.62 28.17 -6.51
N ALA A 225 -0.21 28.11 -7.76
CA ALA A 225 0.56 27.04 -8.34
C ALA A 225 2.02 27.46 -8.52
N VAL A 226 2.95 26.50 -8.42
CA VAL A 226 4.36 26.71 -8.75
C VAL A 226 4.82 25.63 -9.72
N ARG A 227 5.59 26.01 -10.74
CA ARG A 227 6.25 25.05 -11.62
C ARG A 227 7.74 24.98 -11.31
N VAL A 228 8.23 23.78 -10.98
CA VAL A 228 9.58 23.50 -10.47
C VAL A 228 10.20 22.30 -11.19
N ASP A 229 11.48 21.99 -10.92
CA ASP A 229 12.18 20.88 -11.56
C ASP A 229 11.53 19.50 -11.32
N GLU A 230 11.89 18.54 -12.17
CA GLU A 230 11.38 17.17 -12.18
C GLU A 230 11.79 16.30 -10.97
N THR A 231 12.80 16.75 -10.22
CA THR A 231 13.34 16.04 -9.04
C THR A 231 13.56 16.99 -7.87
N LEU A 232 13.46 16.48 -6.64
CA LEU A 232 13.82 17.25 -5.44
C LEU A 232 15.29 17.69 -5.42
N ARG A 233 16.18 16.95 -6.11
CA ARG A 233 17.59 17.33 -6.26
C ARG A 233 17.74 18.55 -7.16
N GLY A 234 17.05 18.57 -8.32
CA GLY A 234 16.99 19.72 -9.21
C GLY A 234 16.43 20.95 -8.51
N CYS A 235 15.29 20.79 -7.82
CA CYS A 235 14.68 21.85 -7.03
C CYS A 235 15.66 22.47 -6.02
N ARG A 236 16.43 21.65 -5.29
CA ARG A 236 17.46 22.18 -4.39
C ARG A 236 18.57 22.92 -5.14
N GLN A 237 19.00 22.43 -6.30
CA GLN A 237 20.06 23.06 -7.09
C GLN A 237 19.66 24.43 -7.66
N ASP A 238 18.36 24.67 -7.86
CA ASP A 238 17.84 25.97 -8.32
C ASP A 238 17.27 26.84 -7.19
N GLY A 239 17.38 26.38 -5.92
CA GLY A 239 17.00 27.15 -4.73
C GLY A 239 15.51 27.08 -4.35
N PHE A 240 14.79 26.08 -4.85
CA PHE A 240 13.37 25.85 -4.54
C PHE A 240 13.20 25.03 -3.25
N GLU A 241 12.76 25.68 -2.17
CA GLU A 241 12.47 25.03 -0.88
C GLU A 241 11.08 24.35 -0.87
N VAL A 242 10.81 23.47 -1.85
CA VAL A 242 9.48 22.88 -2.11
C VAL A 242 8.84 22.27 -0.85
N LYS A 243 9.60 21.48 -0.07
CA LYS A 243 9.09 20.90 1.18
C LYS A 243 8.59 21.98 2.14
N ARG A 244 9.37 23.04 2.32
CA ARG A 244 9.02 24.15 3.21
C ARG A 244 7.79 24.90 2.70
N TRP A 245 7.63 25.06 1.38
CA TRP A 245 6.45 25.68 0.80
C TRP A 245 5.18 24.86 1.07
N ILE A 246 5.28 23.53 1.05
CA ILE A 246 4.18 22.62 1.43
C ILE A 246 3.90 22.73 2.93
N ASP A 247 4.92 22.58 3.78
CA ASP A 247 4.80 22.58 5.24
C ASP A 247 4.18 23.90 5.76
N GLU A 248 4.53 25.04 5.15
CA GLU A 248 4.01 26.36 5.50
C GLU A 248 2.67 26.70 4.80
N GLY A 249 2.10 25.80 3.99
CA GLY A 249 0.85 26.02 3.26
C GLY A 249 0.93 27.17 2.25
N LEU A 250 2.09 27.38 1.65
CA LEU A 250 2.33 28.50 0.73
C LEU A 250 1.79 28.24 -0.67
N VAL A 251 1.65 26.98 -1.10
CA VAL A 251 1.25 26.60 -2.47
C VAL A 251 0.10 25.59 -2.43
N ASP A 252 -0.75 25.60 -3.45
CA ASP A 252 -1.88 24.67 -3.60
C ASP A 252 -1.60 23.58 -4.65
N MET A 253 -0.71 23.89 -5.61
CA MET A 253 -0.38 23.01 -6.73
C MET A 253 1.11 23.08 -7.05
N ILE A 254 1.71 21.93 -7.33
CA ILE A 254 3.11 21.82 -7.76
C ILE A 254 3.14 21.14 -9.13
N ILE A 255 3.69 21.86 -10.12
CA ILE A 255 3.90 21.37 -11.48
C ILE A 255 5.35 20.95 -11.62
N LEU A 256 5.60 19.76 -12.17
CA LEU A 256 6.95 19.18 -12.24
C LEU A 256 7.51 19.19 -13.66
N GLY A 257 8.69 19.76 -13.83
CA GLY A 257 9.56 19.60 -15.00
C GLY A 257 9.22 20.46 -16.23
N SER A 258 10.20 20.52 -17.14
CA SER A 258 10.11 21.15 -18.45
C SER A 258 10.97 20.36 -19.43
N GLY A 259 10.34 19.64 -20.36
CA GLY A 259 11.04 18.88 -21.40
C GLY A 259 11.64 17.53 -20.99
N VAL A 260 11.55 17.12 -19.73
CA VAL A 260 11.96 15.80 -19.22
C VAL A 260 10.83 14.79 -19.38
N ILE A 261 11.15 13.52 -19.64
CA ILE A 261 10.20 12.40 -19.61
C ILE A 261 10.25 11.69 -18.26
N ASP A 262 11.43 11.55 -17.68
CA ASP A 262 11.64 10.83 -16.43
C ASP A 262 11.44 11.72 -15.19
N ILE A 263 10.18 11.99 -14.86
CA ILE A 263 9.76 12.80 -13.72
C ILE A 263 9.51 11.91 -12.49
N ASP A 264 10.05 12.30 -11.33
CA ASP A 264 9.94 11.57 -10.06
C ASP A 264 8.71 12.01 -9.25
N VAL A 265 7.52 11.69 -9.76
CA VAL A 265 6.24 12.08 -9.16
C VAL A 265 6.09 11.50 -7.75
N GLY A 266 6.54 10.25 -7.54
CA GLY A 266 6.42 9.55 -6.26
C GLY A 266 7.09 10.29 -5.10
N ALA A 267 8.27 10.88 -5.33
CA ALA A 267 8.97 11.65 -4.31
C ALA A 267 8.19 12.90 -3.86
N PHE A 268 7.54 13.62 -4.78
CA PHE A 268 6.72 14.78 -4.45
C PHE A 268 5.38 14.38 -3.81
N LYS A 269 4.79 13.25 -4.22
CA LYS A 269 3.59 12.69 -3.57
C LYS A 269 3.86 12.28 -2.12
N GLN A 270 5.06 11.80 -1.83
CA GLN A 270 5.45 11.53 -0.44
C GLN A 270 5.48 12.80 0.41
N LEU A 271 5.94 13.94 -0.13
CA LEU A 271 5.96 15.23 0.59
C LEU A 271 4.57 15.83 0.81
N THR A 272 3.61 15.52 -0.07
CA THR A 272 2.23 16.05 0.00
C THR A 272 1.27 15.12 0.75
N ARG A 273 1.75 13.99 1.28
CA ARG A 273 0.91 13.05 2.05
C ARG A 273 0.32 13.75 3.27
N GLY A 274 -1.02 13.76 3.36
CA GLY A 274 -1.74 14.40 4.47
C GLY A 274 -1.96 15.91 4.29
N THR A 275 -1.67 16.49 3.12
CA THR A 275 -1.97 17.88 2.78
C THR A 275 -2.96 17.96 1.61
N GLU A 276 -3.51 19.15 1.34
CA GLU A 276 -4.38 19.42 0.18
C GLU A 276 -3.59 19.81 -1.08
N VAL A 277 -2.25 19.79 -1.03
CA VAL A 277 -1.40 20.20 -2.16
C VAL A 277 -1.39 19.12 -3.22
N THR A 278 -1.72 19.50 -4.46
CA THR A 278 -1.78 18.57 -5.60
C THR A 278 -0.51 18.62 -6.46
N VAL A 279 -0.13 17.48 -7.06
CA VAL A 279 1.08 17.30 -7.85
C VAL A 279 0.73 16.97 -9.30
N HIS A 280 1.23 17.78 -10.23
CA HIS A 280 0.91 17.74 -11.66
C HIS A 280 2.17 17.65 -12.52
N PRO A 281 2.65 16.45 -12.90
CA PRO A 281 3.78 16.32 -13.81
C PRO A 281 3.50 16.93 -15.18
N CYS A 282 4.51 17.62 -15.72
CA CYS A 282 4.44 18.24 -17.04
C CYS A 282 4.61 17.18 -18.15
N LEU A 283 3.53 16.95 -18.90
CA LEU A 283 3.60 16.31 -20.21
C LEU A 283 3.99 17.38 -21.24
N TYR A 284 5.29 17.53 -21.48
CA TYR A 284 5.81 18.54 -22.40
C TYR A 284 5.51 18.19 -23.86
N GLY A 285 5.28 19.18 -24.71
CA GLY A 285 5.01 18.98 -26.13
C GLY A 285 6.22 18.51 -26.93
N TRP A 286 7.44 18.76 -26.44
CA TRP A 286 8.71 18.41 -27.11
C TRP A 286 9.69 17.65 -26.19
N PRO A 287 9.24 16.60 -25.48
CA PRO A 287 9.99 16.05 -24.37
C PRO A 287 11.23 15.33 -24.91
N SER A 288 12.37 15.46 -24.24
CA SER A 288 13.57 14.72 -24.57
C SER A 288 13.98 14.85 -26.05
N LYS A 289 13.78 16.04 -26.62
CA LYS A 289 13.99 16.35 -28.06
C LYS A 289 13.12 15.55 -29.04
N TYR A 290 12.01 14.95 -28.59
CA TYR A 290 10.97 14.41 -29.46
C TYR A 290 9.99 15.53 -29.82
N MET A 291 10.25 16.20 -30.94
CA MET A 291 9.53 17.42 -31.35
C MET A 291 8.79 17.18 -32.68
N PRO A 292 7.45 17.08 -32.69
CA PRO A 292 6.54 17.05 -31.53
C PRO A 292 6.47 15.70 -30.81
N ILE A 293 5.87 15.68 -29.61
CA ILE A 293 5.64 14.46 -28.83
C ILE A 293 4.77 13.48 -29.62
N PRO A 294 5.23 12.25 -29.88
CA PRO A 294 4.41 11.24 -30.54
C PRO A 294 3.22 10.83 -29.68
N ARG A 295 2.08 10.53 -30.30
CA ARG A 295 0.86 10.04 -29.62
C ARG A 295 1.14 8.90 -28.64
N ASP A 296 1.86 7.87 -29.10
CA ASP A 296 2.19 6.68 -28.31
C ASP A 296 3.06 7.03 -27.09
N MET A 297 3.91 8.06 -27.20
CA MET A 297 4.74 8.55 -26.10
C MET A 297 3.92 9.41 -25.13
N ALA A 298 3.05 10.29 -25.63
CA ALA A 298 2.16 11.08 -24.79
C ALA A 298 1.31 10.19 -23.87
N CYS A 299 0.73 9.13 -24.45
CA CYS A 299 -0.04 8.14 -23.71
C CYS A 299 0.81 7.33 -22.72
N ALA A 300 2.01 6.89 -23.14
CA ALA A 300 2.91 6.12 -22.28
C ALA A 300 3.42 6.95 -21.08
N SER A 301 3.84 8.20 -21.31
CA SER A 301 4.28 9.12 -20.26
C SER A 301 3.15 9.47 -19.30
N ALA A 302 1.94 9.74 -19.82
CA ALA A 302 0.76 9.95 -18.98
C ALA A 302 0.49 8.74 -18.06
N LEU A 303 0.52 7.51 -18.60
CA LEU A 303 0.35 6.29 -17.80
C LEU A 303 1.47 6.13 -16.75
N ASN A 304 2.72 6.46 -17.08
CA ASN A 304 3.83 6.47 -16.12
C ASN A 304 3.60 7.46 -14.98
N TYR A 305 3.03 8.62 -15.25
CA TYR A 305 2.75 9.65 -14.24
C TYR A 305 1.56 9.27 -13.36
N TRP A 306 0.46 8.78 -13.95
CA TRP A 306 -0.68 8.27 -13.20
C TRP A 306 -0.29 7.10 -12.28
N ALA A 307 0.52 6.16 -12.77
CA ALA A 307 0.97 5.01 -11.98
C ALA A 307 1.91 5.41 -10.81
N GLN A 308 2.49 6.60 -10.84
CA GLN A 308 3.27 7.15 -9.72
C GLN A 308 2.43 7.97 -8.73
N GLY A 309 1.12 8.10 -8.96
CA GLY A 309 0.19 8.80 -8.06
C GLY A 309 -0.02 10.29 -8.36
N ALA A 310 0.21 10.75 -9.59
CA ALA A 310 -0.13 12.11 -10.00
C ALA A 310 -1.61 12.43 -9.70
N ASP A 311 -1.90 13.67 -9.29
CA ASP A 311 -3.29 14.13 -9.03
C ASP A 311 -3.96 14.65 -10.31
N GLY A 312 -3.15 14.97 -11.32
CA GLY A 312 -3.52 15.51 -12.62
C GLY A 312 -2.30 15.62 -13.52
N LEU A 313 -2.49 15.96 -14.79
CA LEU A 313 -1.36 16.22 -15.70
C LEU A 313 -1.36 17.68 -16.15
N TYR A 314 -0.16 18.21 -16.35
CA TYR A 314 0.04 19.56 -16.86
C TYR A 314 0.59 19.53 -18.29
N LEU A 315 -0.01 20.26 -19.21
CA LEU A 315 0.38 20.28 -20.62
C LEU A 315 1.07 21.60 -20.95
N PHE A 316 2.33 21.55 -21.39
CA PHE A 316 3.10 22.73 -21.80
C PHE A 316 3.64 22.58 -23.23
N ASN A 317 3.55 23.63 -24.06
CA ASN A 317 3.90 23.60 -25.50
C ASN A 317 3.05 22.59 -26.29
N TRP A 318 1.77 22.51 -25.95
CA TRP A 318 0.78 21.81 -26.75
C TRP A 318 0.00 22.83 -27.58
N PHE A 319 -0.22 22.53 -28.86
CA PHE A 319 -0.86 23.40 -29.84
C PHE A 319 -2.02 22.65 -30.52
N PRO A 320 -3.14 22.42 -29.79
CA PRO A 320 -4.24 21.57 -30.25
C PRO A 320 -5.24 22.29 -31.18
N HIS A 321 -5.08 23.60 -31.44
CA HIS A 321 -5.98 24.33 -32.34
C HIS A 321 -5.87 23.81 -33.77
N GLN A 322 -6.98 23.76 -34.50
CA GLN A 322 -6.99 23.16 -35.84
C GLN A 322 -6.76 24.19 -36.96
N LYS A 323 -7.24 25.42 -36.78
CA LYS A 323 -7.21 26.44 -37.83
C LYS A 323 -5.94 27.26 -37.72
N ASN A 324 -5.25 27.44 -38.85
CA ASN A 324 -3.98 28.16 -38.96
C ASN A 324 -2.87 27.64 -38.03
N ASN A 325 -2.93 26.38 -37.59
CA ASN A 325 -1.94 25.81 -36.67
C ASN A 325 -0.57 25.68 -37.35
N SER A 326 0.35 26.57 -36.97
CA SER A 326 1.70 26.63 -37.54
C SER A 326 2.56 25.42 -37.15
N GLU A 327 2.23 24.74 -36.05
CA GLU A 327 2.93 23.57 -35.52
C GLU A 327 2.51 22.24 -36.16
N ALA A 328 1.46 22.24 -37.00
CA ALA A 328 0.87 21.05 -37.62
C ALA A 328 0.53 19.90 -36.63
N THR A 329 0.14 20.22 -35.38
CA THR A 329 -0.15 19.22 -34.33
C THR A 329 -1.62 19.16 -33.89
N GLY A 330 -2.45 20.10 -34.34
CA GLY A 330 -3.80 20.33 -33.82
C GLY A 330 -4.68 19.08 -33.67
N ALA A 331 -4.88 18.34 -34.76
CA ALA A 331 -5.88 17.27 -34.82
C ALA A 331 -5.65 16.15 -33.78
N TYR A 332 -4.43 15.59 -33.69
CA TYR A 332 -4.17 14.49 -32.77
C TYR A 332 -4.06 14.97 -31.32
N GLN A 333 -3.51 16.17 -31.08
CA GLN A 333 -3.40 16.71 -29.73
C GLN A 333 -4.77 17.01 -29.13
N GLN A 334 -5.69 17.59 -29.91
CA GLN A 334 -7.07 17.81 -29.45
C GLN A 334 -7.78 16.48 -29.10
N GLU A 335 -7.53 15.42 -29.85
CA GLU A 335 -8.09 14.10 -29.52
C GLU A 335 -7.51 13.56 -28.20
N LEU A 336 -6.21 13.77 -27.96
CA LEU A 336 -5.55 13.37 -26.72
C LEU A 336 -6.08 14.13 -25.50
N LEU A 337 -6.46 15.40 -25.63
CA LEU A 337 -7.07 16.17 -24.53
C LEU A 337 -8.35 15.50 -23.97
N ARG A 338 -9.06 14.69 -24.77
CA ARG A 338 -10.27 13.98 -24.35
C ARG A 338 -10.01 12.66 -23.61
N LYS A 339 -8.75 12.27 -23.45
CA LYS A 339 -8.38 10.98 -22.83
C LYS A 339 -7.26 11.05 -21.79
N LEU A 340 -6.28 11.94 -21.95
CA LEU A 340 -5.06 11.92 -21.12
C LEU A 340 -5.33 12.09 -19.61
N GLY A 341 -6.41 12.78 -19.25
CA GLY A 341 -6.84 12.96 -17.86
C GLY A 341 -7.44 11.71 -17.19
N ASP A 342 -7.48 10.57 -17.87
CA ASP A 342 -8.03 9.31 -17.33
C ASP A 342 -7.24 8.11 -17.86
N PRO A 343 -6.46 7.41 -17.02
CA PRO A 343 -5.66 6.27 -17.45
C PRO A 343 -6.51 5.13 -18.05
N GLN A 344 -7.75 4.94 -17.60
CA GLN A 344 -8.64 3.91 -18.14
C GLN A 344 -9.09 4.25 -19.58
N LYS A 345 -9.33 5.53 -19.89
CA LYS A 345 -9.63 5.94 -21.28
C LYS A 345 -8.43 5.79 -22.20
N ILE A 346 -7.21 6.02 -21.71
CA ILE A 346 -5.99 5.76 -22.48
C ILE A 346 -5.90 4.27 -22.81
N LEU A 347 -6.06 3.40 -21.81
CA LEU A 347 -5.99 1.94 -21.99
C LEU A 347 -7.14 1.38 -22.85
N ALA A 348 -8.31 2.01 -22.83
CA ALA A 348 -9.45 1.62 -23.66
C ALA A 348 -9.30 2.06 -25.13
N GLY A 349 -8.68 3.22 -25.38
CA GLY A 349 -8.60 3.83 -26.70
C GLY A 349 -7.33 3.48 -27.49
N GLU A 350 -6.21 3.27 -26.83
CA GLU A 350 -4.89 3.14 -27.46
C GLU A 350 -4.38 1.70 -27.50
N HIS A 351 -3.48 1.44 -28.45
CA HIS A 351 -2.90 0.11 -28.70
C HIS A 351 -1.38 0.11 -28.79
N ASN A 352 -0.77 1.28 -28.98
CA ASN A 352 0.67 1.40 -29.13
C ASN A 352 1.19 2.34 -28.06
N TYR A 353 2.30 1.95 -27.44
CA TYR A 353 2.96 2.73 -26.40
C TYR A 353 4.45 2.83 -26.70
N LEU A 354 5.00 4.02 -26.52
CA LEU A 354 6.41 4.31 -26.70
C LEU A 354 7.00 4.83 -25.39
N PHE A 355 7.70 3.96 -24.67
CA PHE A 355 8.52 4.35 -23.53
C PHE A 355 9.94 4.63 -24.01
N ALA A 356 10.57 5.67 -23.49
CA ALA A 356 11.93 6.04 -23.85
C ALA A 356 12.76 6.31 -22.61
N ALA A 357 14.04 5.92 -22.67
CA ALA A 357 15.02 6.44 -21.73
C ALA A 357 15.24 7.93 -22.03
N ASP A 358 15.33 8.74 -20.98
CA ASP A 358 15.47 10.17 -21.16
C ASP A 358 16.84 10.54 -21.76
N ARG A 359 16.81 11.53 -22.65
CA ARG A 359 17.96 12.11 -23.35
C ARG A 359 17.89 13.63 -23.27
N GLY A 360 19.02 14.22 -22.93
CA GLY A 360 19.07 15.64 -22.63
C GLY A 360 20.32 15.95 -21.83
N ARG A 361 20.55 17.23 -21.65
CA ARG A 361 21.56 17.76 -20.73
C ARG A 361 20.95 19.00 -20.09
N PRO A 362 21.42 19.38 -18.89
CA PRO A 362 21.17 20.71 -18.36
C PRO A 362 21.39 21.76 -19.45
N ALA A 363 20.54 22.79 -19.44
CA ALA A 363 20.55 23.86 -20.44
C ALA A 363 20.69 25.22 -19.75
N ALA A 364 21.07 26.24 -20.52
CA ALA A 364 21.32 27.59 -20.00
C ALA A 364 20.09 28.19 -19.31
N GLU A 365 18.91 27.83 -19.82
CA GLU A 365 17.61 28.27 -19.35
C GLU A 365 17.12 27.55 -18.08
N HIS A 366 17.59 26.31 -17.82
CA HIS A 366 17.15 25.45 -16.70
C HIS A 366 18.34 24.56 -16.24
N PRO A 367 19.28 25.08 -15.43
CA PRO A 367 20.48 24.34 -15.05
C PRO A 367 20.23 23.18 -14.09
N GLY A 368 19.16 23.22 -13.28
CA GLY A 368 18.73 22.14 -12.38
C GLY A 368 17.94 20.99 -13.03
N ASN A 369 17.71 21.05 -14.34
CA ASN A 369 16.86 20.14 -15.11
C ASN A 369 17.71 19.18 -15.99
N TRP A 370 17.21 17.97 -16.30
CA TRP A 370 17.89 16.87 -17.01
C TRP A 370 19.15 16.33 -16.30
N LEU A 371 19.25 16.48 -14.98
CA LEU A 371 20.43 16.09 -14.21
C LEU A 371 20.70 14.57 -14.24
N ASP A 372 19.66 13.74 -14.37
CA ASP A 372 19.79 12.27 -14.43
C ASP A 372 19.85 11.72 -15.87
N CYS A 373 19.89 12.59 -16.89
CA CYS A 373 19.94 12.15 -18.29
C CYS A 373 21.34 11.70 -18.71
N ILE A 374 21.45 10.43 -19.10
CA ILE A 374 22.71 9.84 -19.55
C ILE A 374 22.86 9.92 -21.08
N LEU A 375 21.77 9.87 -21.85
CA LEU A 375 21.80 9.86 -23.31
C LEU A 375 21.77 11.28 -23.91
N PRO A 376 22.42 11.55 -25.06
CA PRO A 376 23.26 10.64 -25.84
C PRO A 376 24.58 10.30 -25.13
N MET A 377 25.17 9.14 -25.38
CA MET A 377 26.41 8.67 -24.72
C MET A 377 27.39 8.09 -25.74
N GLU A 378 28.63 8.57 -25.74
CA GLU A 378 29.72 7.99 -26.54
C GLU A 378 30.24 6.70 -25.90
N LEU A 379 30.26 5.61 -26.66
CA LEU A 379 30.83 4.32 -26.27
C LEU A 379 32.13 4.08 -27.04
N LYS A 380 33.22 3.83 -26.31
CA LYS A 380 34.52 3.41 -26.86
C LYS A 380 34.66 1.88 -26.81
N ARG A 381 35.65 1.32 -27.52
CA ARG A 381 35.97 -0.12 -27.48
C ARG A 381 36.08 -0.65 -26.04
N GLY A 382 35.29 -1.65 -25.70
CA GLY A 382 35.21 -2.25 -24.36
C GLY A 382 34.35 -1.47 -23.36
N GLY A 383 33.84 -0.29 -23.75
CA GLY A 383 33.01 0.57 -22.92
C GLY A 383 31.57 0.05 -22.81
N ALA A 384 30.94 0.37 -21.69
CA ALA A 384 29.54 0.08 -21.42
C ALA A 384 28.86 1.27 -20.74
N THR A 385 27.57 1.42 -20.96
CA THR A 385 26.71 2.36 -20.22
C THR A 385 25.50 1.62 -19.67
N VAL A 386 24.98 2.11 -18.54
CA VAL A 386 23.74 1.64 -17.94
C VAL A 386 22.85 2.85 -17.77
N PHE A 387 21.60 2.74 -18.20
CA PHE A 387 20.61 3.80 -18.02
C PHE A 387 19.26 3.20 -17.66
N ARG A 388 18.42 4.06 -17.09
CA ARG A 388 17.07 3.73 -16.66
C ARG A 388 16.08 3.94 -17.80
N LEU A 389 15.15 3.02 -17.95
CA LEU A 389 13.98 3.15 -18.80
C LEU A 389 12.73 2.81 -17.97
N ARG A 390 11.90 3.82 -17.70
CA ARG A 390 10.73 3.69 -16.83
C ARG A 390 9.50 3.24 -17.60
N THR A 391 8.90 2.14 -17.15
CA THR A 391 7.65 1.58 -17.68
C THR A 391 6.67 1.27 -16.54
N THR A 392 6.57 2.12 -15.52
CA THR A 392 5.62 1.96 -14.40
C THR A 392 4.18 1.85 -14.90
N GLY A 393 3.81 2.63 -15.92
CA GLY A 393 2.50 2.61 -16.58
C GLY A 393 2.32 1.45 -17.58
N LEU A 394 3.22 0.48 -17.62
CA LEU A 394 3.15 -0.66 -18.56
C LEU A 394 1.82 -1.41 -18.41
N PRO A 395 1.02 -1.59 -19.48
CA PRO A 395 -0.21 -2.38 -19.40
C PRO A 395 0.08 -3.88 -19.14
N THR A 396 -0.77 -4.52 -18.32
CA THR A 396 -0.57 -5.89 -17.79
C THR A 396 -0.68 -7.03 -18.81
N ASN A 397 -1.08 -6.77 -20.07
CA ASN A 397 -1.30 -7.78 -21.13
C ASN A 397 -0.55 -7.49 -22.43
N THR A 398 0.64 -6.91 -22.34
CA THR A 398 1.49 -6.70 -23.52
C THR A 398 2.05 -8.03 -24.01
N THR A 399 1.94 -8.39 -25.30
CA THR A 399 2.40 -9.70 -25.81
C THR A 399 3.82 -9.68 -26.38
N ALA A 400 4.27 -8.53 -26.86
CA ALA A 400 5.62 -8.35 -27.38
C ALA A 400 6.09 -6.91 -27.20
N ALA A 401 7.38 -6.76 -26.89
CA ALA A 401 8.06 -5.49 -26.82
C ALA A 401 9.22 -5.47 -27.83
N GLN A 402 9.35 -4.37 -28.56
CA GLN A 402 10.52 -4.11 -29.39
C GLN A 402 11.39 -3.07 -28.69
N ILE A 403 12.61 -3.45 -28.31
CA ILE A 403 13.64 -2.48 -27.93
C ILE A 403 14.29 -1.95 -29.20
N ARG A 404 14.45 -0.63 -29.26
CA ARG A 404 15.14 0.07 -30.33
C ARG A 404 16.27 0.91 -29.73
N LEU A 405 17.50 0.63 -30.14
CA LEU A 405 18.69 1.40 -29.82
C LEU A 405 19.09 2.21 -31.05
N GLN A 406 19.11 3.53 -30.94
CA GLN A 406 19.49 4.43 -32.02
C GLN A 406 20.88 5.00 -31.75
N PHE A 407 21.76 4.88 -32.74
CA PHE A 407 23.10 5.46 -32.76
C PHE A 407 23.15 6.64 -33.74
N ASP A 408 24.13 7.53 -33.57
CA ASP A 408 24.34 8.62 -34.53
C ASP A 408 24.87 8.10 -35.87
N ASP A 409 25.81 7.15 -35.84
CA ASP A 409 26.41 6.51 -37.01
C ASP A 409 26.04 5.01 -37.12
N PRO A 410 26.09 4.40 -38.31
CA PRO A 410 25.87 2.97 -38.47
C PRO A 410 26.85 2.12 -37.66
N VAL A 411 26.31 1.16 -36.89
CA VAL A 411 27.10 0.20 -36.11
C VAL A 411 26.78 -1.22 -36.54
N GLN A 412 27.78 -2.11 -36.40
CA GLN A 412 27.58 -3.53 -36.65
C GLN A 412 26.85 -4.16 -35.46
N ALA A 413 25.75 -4.88 -35.69
CA ALA A 413 24.99 -5.51 -34.60
C ALA A 413 25.86 -6.46 -33.76
N SER A 414 26.83 -7.16 -34.38
CA SER A 414 27.76 -8.06 -33.69
C SER A 414 28.78 -7.35 -32.80
N SER A 415 28.98 -6.04 -32.97
CA SER A 415 29.88 -5.26 -32.12
C SER A 415 29.17 -4.66 -30.91
N VAL A 416 27.84 -4.74 -30.81
CA VAL A 416 27.05 -4.20 -29.71
C VAL A 416 26.46 -5.34 -28.90
N SER A 417 26.58 -5.30 -27.57
CA SER A 417 25.81 -6.17 -26.69
C SER A 417 24.88 -5.33 -25.83
N ALA A 418 23.64 -5.77 -25.68
CA ALA A 418 22.66 -5.08 -24.87
C ALA A 418 21.93 -6.07 -23.95
N ARG A 419 21.66 -5.66 -22.72
CA ARG A 419 20.89 -6.44 -21.75
C ARG A 419 19.86 -5.58 -21.06
N ILE A 420 18.76 -6.19 -20.69
CA ILE A 420 17.80 -5.64 -19.73
C ILE A 420 17.80 -6.53 -18.50
N HIS A 421 18.19 -5.97 -17.36
CA HIS A 421 18.50 -6.75 -16.15
C HIS A 421 19.49 -7.88 -16.46
N GLU A 422 19.08 -9.14 -16.27
CA GLU A 422 19.88 -10.34 -16.58
C GLU A 422 19.59 -10.93 -17.98
N THR A 423 18.70 -10.32 -18.77
CA THR A 423 18.29 -10.86 -20.09
C THR A 423 19.12 -10.23 -21.22
N ASP A 424 19.88 -11.06 -21.94
CA ASP A 424 20.59 -10.66 -23.16
C ASP A 424 19.61 -10.39 -24.32
N LEU A 425 19.83 -9.27 -25.03
CA LEU A 425 19.03 -8.87 -26.19
C LEU A 425 19.70 -9.31 -27.49
N LYS A 426 18.95 -10.07 -28.31
CA LYS A 426 19.40 -10.42 -29.66
C LYS A 426 19.15 -9.24 -30.60
N LEU A 427 20.19 -8.45 -30.86
CA LEU A 427 20.13 -7.28 -31.73
C LEU A 427 20.09 -7.65 -33.21
N HIS A 428 19.24 -6.97 -33.97
CA HIS A 428 19.05 -7.09 -35.41
C HIS A 428 19.38 -5.75 -36.10
N GLY A 429 20.00 -5.85 -37.28
CA GLY A 429 20.44 -4.69 -38.09
C GLY A 429 21.92 -4.79 -38.44
N ALA A 430 22.27 -5.63 -39.43
CA ALA A 430 23.65 -6.02 -39.74
C ALA A 430 24.65 -4.85 -39.80
N SER A 431 24.24 -3.70 -40.38
CA SER A 431 24.93 -2.42 -40.29
C SER A 431 23.89 -1.31 -40.36
N SER A 432 23.49 -0.75 -39.22
CA SER A 432 22.43 0.26 -39.16
C SER A 432 22.69 1.25 -38.03
N ASN A 433 22.17 2.47 -38.18
CA ASN A 433 22.09 3.44 -37.09
C ASN A 433 20.92 3.12 -36.13
N VAL A 434 20.11 2.10 -36.42
CA VAL A 434 19.03 1.62 -35.57
C VAL A 434 19.16 0.11 -35.42
N LEU A 435 19.46 -0.33 -34.20
CA LEU A 435 19.44 -1.74 -33.82
C LEU A 435 18.14 -2.04 -33.08
N THR A 436 17.52 -3.19 -33.37
CA THR A 436 16.28 -3.60 -32.71
C THR A 436 16.43 -4.98 -32.09
N ALA A 437 15.73 -5.22 -30.99
CA ALA A 437 15.56 -6.55 -30.41
C ALA A 437 14.09 -6.76 -30.07
N THR A 438 13.60 -7.97 -30.27
CA THR A 438 12.30 -8.37 -29.75
C THR A 438 12.52 -9.05 -28.40
N LEU A 439 11.74 -8.67 -27.40
CA LEU A 439 11.66 -9.41 -26.14
C LEU A 439 10.20 -9.64 -25.77
N SER A 440 9.99 -10.68 -24.98
CA SER A 440 8.70 -10.91 -24.33
C SER A 440 8.52 -9.89 -23.20
N SER A 441 7.31 -9.34 -23.07
CA SER A 441 7.00 -8.28 -22.11
C SER A 441 7.22 -8.68 -20.65
N ASP A 442 7.20 -9.98 -20.31
CA ASP A 442 7.49 -10.50 -18.97
C ASP A 442 8.93 -10.22 -18.51
N LYS A 443 9.82 -9.82 -19.43
CA LYS A 443 11.19 -9.39 -19.12
C LYS A 443 11.28 -7.89 -18.77
N LEU A 444 10.18 -7.14 -18.93
CA LEU A 444 10.07 -5.75 -18.48
C LEU A 444 9.42 -5.72 -17.10
N LEU A 445 10.02 -4.96 -16.18
CA LEU A 445 9.39 -4.61 -14.92
C LEU A 445 8.33 -3.52 -15.15
N ARG A 446 7.20 -3.60 -14.44
CA ARG A 446 6.34 -2.42 -14.24
C ARG A 446 7.06 -1.50 -13.26
N GLY A 447 7.85 -0.59 -13.79
CA GLY A 447 8.73 0.27 -13.00
C GLY A 447 10.01 0.58 -13.75
N ASP A 448 11.10 0.68 -13.01
CA ASP A 448 12.39 1.07 -13.56
C ASP A 448 13.12 -0.15 -14.16
N ASN A 449 13.44 -0.09 -15.45
CA ASN A 449 14.23 -1.10 -16.13
C ASN A 449 15.67 -0.62 -16.33
N GLN A 450 16.64 -1.40 -15.89
CA GLN A 450 18.05 -1.11 -16.15
C GLN A 450 18.46 -1.73 -17.48
N VAL A 451 18.85 -0.87 -18.42
CA VAL A 451 19.34 -1.29 -19.73
C VAL A 451 20.84 -1.04 -19.78
N ARG A 452 21.61 -2.10 -20.01
CA ARG A 452 23.06 -2.04 -20.21
C ARG A 452 23.38 -2.21 -21.68
N VAL A 453 24.15 -1.28 -22.25
CA VAL A 453 24.64 -1.36 -23.65
C VAL A 453 26.15 -1.26 -23.64
N SER A 454 26.84 -2.16 -24.34
CA SER A 454 28.30 -2.13 -24.49
C SER A 454 28.73 -2.32 -25.94
N LEU A 455 29.95 -1.85 -26.24
CA LEU A 455 30.55 -1.89 -27.57
C LEU A 455 31.88 -2.67 -27.52
N SER A 456 32.00 -3.74 -28.30
CA SER A 456 33.19 -4.61 -28.32
C SER A 456 34.29 -4.12 -29.28
N ALA A 457 33.94 -3.31 -30.29
CA ALA A 457 34.87 -2.76 -31.27
C ALA A 457 34.40 -1.39 -31.80
N GLY A 458 35.37 -0.51 -32.13
CA GLY A 458 35.10 0.83 -32.68
C GLY A 458 34.73 1.88 -31.63
N GLN A 459 34.07 2.95 -32.09
CA GLN A 459 33.50 4.03 -31.29
C GLN A 459 32.14 4.40 -31.89
N ALA A 460 31.13 4.60 -31.05
CA ALA A 460 29.79 4.96 -31.49
C ALA A 460 29.03 5.71 -30.40
N THR A 461 28.17 6.65 -30.78
CA THR A 461 27.32 7.39 -29.83
C THR A 461 25.92 6.79 -29.81
N LEU A 462 25.52 6.24 -28.66
CA LEU A 462 24.15 5.81 -28.41
C LEU A 462 23.29 7.05 -28.15
N ARG A 463 22.38 7.35 -29.07
CA ARG A 463 21.55 8.56 -29.08
C ARG A 463 20.24 8.40 -28.33
N ALA A 464 19.58 7.25 -28.48
CA ALA A 464 18.29 6.98 -27.85
C ALA A 464 18.10 5.48 -27.59
N ALA A 465 17.29 5.17 -26.58
CA ALA A 465 16.83 3.84 -26.27
C ALA A 465 15.33 3.87 -26.01
N GLU A 466 14.59 3.12 -26.81
CA GLU A 466 13.13 3.11 -26.84
C GLU A 466 12.62 1.69 -26.62
N VAL A 467 11.49 1.57 -25.91
CA VAL A 467 10.67 0.37 -25.82
C VAL A 467 9.34 0.67 -26.48
N ARG A 468 9.11 0.03 -27.64
CA ARG A 468 7.85 0.08 -28.36
C ARG A 468 7.03 -1.14 -28.02
N LEU A 469 5.80 -0.88 -27.60
CA LEU A 469 4.88 -1.92 -27.20
C LEU A 469 3.65 -1.85 -28.07
N ARG A 470 3.20 -3.02 -28.51
CA ARG A 470 1.84 -3.17 -28.95
C ARG A 470 1.05 -3.78 -27.79
N TYR A 471 0.22 -2.96 -27.18
CA TYR A 471 -0.84 -3.44 -26.35
C TYR A 471 -1.92 -4.03 -27.25
N GLU A 472 -1.81 -5.34 -27.42
CA GLU A 472 -2.98 -6.12 -27.73
C GLU A 472 -3.90 -5.93 -26.53
N ARG A 473 -5.01 -5.21 -26.75
CA ARG A 473 -6.08 -5.16 -25.77
C ARG A 473 -6.24 -6.61 -25.32
N PRO A 474 -6.20 -6.93 -24.02
CA PRO A 474 -6.88 -8.13 -23.60
C PRO A 474 -8.27 -7.91 -24.20
N PRO A 475 -8.69 -8.72 -25.18
CA PRO A 475 -10.06 -8.59 -25.65
C PRO A 475 -10.84 -8.73 -24.35
N LEU A 476 -11.64 -7.71 -23.94
CA LEU A 476 -12.23 -7.58 -22.59
C LEU A 476 -11.99 -8.84 -21.81
N ALA A 477 -10.95 -8.92 -20.94
CA ALA A 477 -10.29 -10.21 -20.61
C ALA A 477 -11.32 -11.32 -20.39
N TRP A 478 -12.45 -10.92 -19.85
CA TRP A 478 -13.75 -11.56 -19.79
C TRP A 478 -14.79 -10.90 -20.73
N LEU A 479 -15.17 -11.54 -21.84
CA LEU A 479 -16.27 -11.07 -22.69
C LEU A 479 -17.57 -11.67 -22.20
N GLN A 480 -18.61 -10.84 -22.12
CA GLN A 480 -19.98 -11.34 -21.93
C GLN A 480 -20.35 -12.24 -23.12
N ARG A 481 -20.87 -13.42 -22.82
CA ARG A 481 -21.34 -14.41 -23.79
C ARG A 481 -22.82 -14.65 -23.57
N PRO A 482 -23.57 -15.10 -24.60
CA PRO A 482 -24.89 -15.65 -24.38
C PRO A 482 -24.81 -16.77 -23.33
N THR A 483 -25.67 -16.70 -22.33
CA THR A 483 -25.76 -17.73 -21.31
C THR A 483 -26.30 -19.02 -21.94
N PRO A 484 -25.56 -20.13 -21.90
CA PRO A 484 -26.05 -21.41 -22.42
C PRO A 484 -27.20 -21.93 -21.55
N LYS A 485 -28.09 -22.76 -22.09
CA LYS A 485 -29.12 -23.44 -21.29
C LYS A 485 -28.60 -24.66 -20.57
N THR A 486 -27.63 -25.34 -21.18
CA THR A 486 -27.01 -26.56 -20.64
C THR A 486 -25.49 -26.47 -20.66
N ALA A 487 -24.83 -27.09 -19.68
CA ALA A 487 -23.38 -27.20 -19.64
C ALA A 487 -22.92 -28.59 -19.20
N THR A 488 -21.76 -29.04 -19.67
CA THR A 488 -21.06 -30.24 -19.19
C THR A 488 -19.80 -29.83 -18.43
N VAL A 489 -19.54 -30.46 -17.27
CA VAL A 489 -18.31 -30.26 -16.48
C VAL A 489 -17.55 -31.58 -16.40
N GLU A 490 -16.47 -31.68 -17.17
CA GLU A 490 -15.61 -32.86 -17.31
C GLU A 490 -14.40 -32.81 -16.39
N ILE A 491 -14.13 -33.93 -15.71
CA ILE A 491 -12.94 -34.19 -14.90
C ILE A 491 -12.46 -35.62 -15.16
N ASP A 492 -11.19 -35.90 -14.87
CA ASP A 492 -10.67 -37.27 -14.85
C ASP A 492 -11.47 -38.13 -13.83
N PRO A 493 -11.99 -39.32 -14.18
CA PRO A 493 -12.64 -40.21 -13.24
C PRO A 493 -11.79 -40.59 -12.01
N LYS A 494 -10.45 -40.52 -12.13
CA LYS A 494 -9.48 -40.74 -11.05
C LYS A 494 -9.08 -39.46 -10.30
N ALA A 495 -9.72 -38.33 -10.58
CA ALA A 495 -9.45 -37.04 -9.92
C ALA A 495 -9.49 -37.15 -8.39
N GLY A 496 -8.58 -36.43 -7.74
CA GLY A 496 -8.51 -36.30 -6.29
C GLY A 496 -9.71 -35.54 -5.70
N PRO A 497 -9.85 -35.54 -4.36
CA PRO A 497 -10.99 -34.92 -3.68
C PRO A 497 -11.09 -33.40 -3.92
N VAL A 498 -9.95 -32.69 -4.00
CA VAL A 498 -9.92 -31.24 -4.23
C VAL A 498 -10.40 -30.89 -5.64
N LEU A 499 -9.96 -31.61 -6.67
CA LEU A 499 -10.42 -31.39 -8.04
C LEU A 499 -11.91 -31.73 -8.23
N ARG A 500 -12.42 -32.77 -7.55
CA ARG A 500 -13.87 -33.08 -7.52
C ARG A 500 -14.67 -31.96 -6.86
N TYR A 501 -14.16 -31.41 -5.77
CA TYR A 501 -14.78 -30.27 -5.08
C TYR A 501 -14.79 -29.02 -5.97
N ALA A 502 -13.69 -28.69 -6.66
CA ALA A 502 -13.63 -27.60 -7.64
C ALA A 502 -14.70 -27.76 -8.74
N ALA A 503 -14.89 -28.98 -9.25
CA ALA A 503 -15.94 -29.26 -10.21
C ALA A 503 -17.35 -29.09 -9.61
N GLN A 504 -17.56 -29.48 -8.35
CA GLN A 504 -18.82 -29.27 -7.65
C GLN A 504 -19.13 -27.78 -7.47
N GLU A 505 -18.14 -26.97 -7.08
CA GLU A 505 -18.28 -25.51 -6.95
C GLU A 505 -18.65 -24.86 -8.29
N LEU A 506 -18.00 -25.27 -9.39
CA LEU A 506 -18.35 -24.77 -10.71
C LEU A 506 -19.80 -25.12 -11.08
N ARG A 507 -20.22 -26.37 -10.84
CA ARG A 507 -21.61 -26.80 -11.10
C ARG A 507 -22.62 -26.02 -10.27
N ARG A 508 -22.32 -25.76 -8.98
CA ARG A 508 -23.17 -24.95 -8.10
C ARG A 508 -23.33 -23.55 -8.67
N ASN A 509 -22.23 -22.87 -8.98
CA ASN A 509 -22.27 -21.48 -9.46
C ASN A 509 -22.95 -21.34 -10.83
N LEU A 510 -22.76 -22.30 -11.75
CA LEU A 510 -23.48 -22.30 -13.03
C LEU A 510 -25.01 -22.38 -12.85
N ARG A 511 -25.48 -23.16 -11.87
CA ARG A 511 -26.91 -23.26 -11.54
C ARG A 511 -27.42 -22.03 -10.81
N GLU A 512 -26.74 -21.62 -9.74
CA GLU A 512 -27.20 -20.55 -8.86
C GLU A 512 -27.17 -19.17 -9.52
N LEU A 513 -26.12 -18.86 -10.30
CA LEU A 513 -25.98 -17.55 -10.93
C LEU A 513 -26.75 -17.45 -12.25
N PHE A 514 -26.88 -18.55 -12.99
CA PHE A 514 -27.32 -18.50 -14.38
C PHE A 514 -28.46 -19.46 -14.74
N SER A 515 -28.94 -20.27 -13.79
CA SER A 515 -29.96 -21.31 -14.04
C SER A 515 -29.58 -22.30 -15.15
N ILE A 516 -28.27 -22.57 -15.33
CA ILE A 516 -27.77 -23.50 -16.34
C ILE A 516 -27.94 -24.93 -15.85
N ASP A 517 -28.57 -25.79 -16.65
CA ASP A 517 -28.66 -27.22 -16.33
C ASP A 517 -27.33 -27.93 -16.63
N VAL A 518 -26.80 -28.67 -15.64
CA VAL A 518 -25.52 -29.36 -15.79
C VAL A 518 -25.78 -30.82 -16.16
N VAL A 519 -25.56 -31.15 -17.42
CA VAL A 519 -25.78 -32.48 -18.01
C VAL A 519 -24.49 -33.30 -18.05
N THR A 520 -24.62 -34.62 -18.25
CA THR A 520 -23.48 -35.54 -18.26
C THR A 520 -22.69 -35.57 -19.57
N LYS A 521 -23.30 -35.16 -20.69
CA LYS A 521 -22.70 -35.10 -22.03
C LYS A 521 -23.46 -34.10 -22.90
N ASP A 522 -22.81 -33.67 -23.99
CA ASP A 522 -23.43 -32.88 -25.08
C ASP A 522 -24.11 -31.57 -24.64
N GLY A 523 -23.62 -30.94 -23.55
CA GLY A 523 -24.09 -29.61 -23.14
C GLY A 523 -23.65 -28.50 -24.09
N GLU A 524 -24.44 -27.43 -24.21
CA GLU A 524 -24.15 -26.27 -25.08
C GLU A 524 -22.79 -25.61 -24.76
N ALA A 525 -22.35 -25.66 -23.49
CA ALA A 525 -21.00 -25.29 -23.08
C ALA A 525 -20.29 -26.45 -22.37
N THR A 526 -19.00 -26.66 -22.66
CA THR A 526 -18.20 -27.71 -22.02
C THR A 526 -17.03 -27.12 -21.24
N PHE A 527 -16.97 -27.40 -19.94
CA PHE A 527 -15.88 -27.04 -19.03
C PHE A 527 -15.02 -28.27 -18.73
N ARG A 528 -13.71 -28.18 -18.94
CA ARG A 528 -12.75 -29.27 -18.71
C ARG A 528 -11.74 -28.85 -17.65
N LEU A 529 -11.77 -29.51 -16.49
CA LEU A 529 -10.86 -29.23 -15.38
C LEU A 529 -9.75 -30.28 -15.35
N ARG A 530 -8.49 -29.83 -15.32
CA ARG A 530 -7.31 -30.71 -15.32
C ARG A 530 -6.20 -30.16 -14.43
N SER A 531 -5.68 -31.01 -13.55
CA SER A 531 -4.44 -30.74 -12.83
C SER A 531 -3.23 -31.37 -13.55
N ASP A 532 -2.07 -30.73 -13.42
CA ASP A 532 -0.77 -31.27 -13.86
C ASP A 532 -0.11 -32.17 -12.79
N GLY A 533 -0.72 -32.30 -11.59
CA GLY A 533 -0.31 -33.22 -10.54
C GLY A 533 0.91 -32.80 -9.70
N GLY A 534 1.33 -31.54 -9.81
CA GLY A 534 2.44 -30.96 -9.04
C GLY A 534 1.98 -30.20 -7.79
N THR A 535 2.91 -29.43 -7.22
CA THR A 535 2.69 -28.53 -6.06
C THR A 535 2.70 -27.05 -6.43
N GLY A 536 2.80 -26.73 -7.72
CA GLY A 536 2.77 -25.37 -8.21
C GLY A 536 1.41 -24.71 -7.95
N GLN A 537 1.41 -23.38 -7.98
CA GLN A 537 0.23 -22.55 -7.69
C GLN A 537 -0.27 -21.80 -8.92
N ALA A 538 0.38 -21.94 -10.08
CA ALA A 538 -0.08 -21.28 -11.28
C ALA A 538 -1.30 -22.00 -11.86
N PHE A 539 -2.14 -21.22 -12.54
CA PHE A 539 -3.27 -21.74 -13.30
C PHE A 539 -3.49 -20.95 -14.58
N LYS A 540 -4.27 -21.56 -15.48
CA LYS A 540 -4.70 -20.96 -16.73
C LYS A 540 -6.14 -21.36 -17.09
N ILE A 541 -6.89 -20.42 -17.64
CA ILE A 541 -8.24 -20.60 -18.16
C ILE A 541 -8.20 -20.27 -19.64
N THR A 542 -8.61 -21.19 -20.51
CA THR A 542 -8.58 -21.03 -21.98
C THR A 542 -9.96 -21.22 -22.56
N THR A 543 -10.41 -20.27 -23.39
CA THR A 543 -11.70 -20.34 -24.08
C THR A 543 -11.52 -20.69 -25.54
N GLY A 544 -12.25 -21.70 -26.02
CA GLY A 544 -12.31 -22.13 -27.42
C GLY A 544 -13.60 -22.91 -27.64
N GLU A 545 -13.56 -24.02 -28.38
CA GLU A 545 -14.69 -24.97 -28.47
C GLU A 545 -15.11 -25.53 -27.10
N SER A 546 -14.20 -25.52 -26.13
CA SER A 546 -14.46 -25.83 -24.72
C SER A 546 -13.69 -24.87 -23.82
N ILE A 547 -14.20 -24.64 -22.62
CA ILE A 547 -13.53 -23.88 -21.57
C ILE A 547 -12.58 -24.82 -20.82
N LYS A 548 -11.27 -24.65 -20.99
CA LYS A 548 -10.25 -25.47 -20.30
C LYS A 548 -9.74 -24.73 -19.06
N ILE A 549 -9.89 -25.32 -17.90
CA ILE A 549 -9.40 -24.83 -16.61
C ILE A 549 -8.26 -25.75 -16.17
N GLN A 550 -7.03 -25.26 -16.22
CA GLN A 550 -5.83 -26.06 -15.97
C GLN A 550 -4.97 -25.42 -14.88
N GLY A 551 -4.38 -26.24 -14.01
CA GLY A 551 -3.54 -25.75 -12.92
C GLY A 551 -2.41 -26.72 -12.59
N ASP A 552 -1.32 -26.17 -12.09
CA ASP A 552 -0.15 -26.92 -11.62
C ASP A 552 -0.52 -27.97 -10.54
N SER A 553 -1.57 -27.73 -9.75
CA SER A 553 -2.08 -28.59 -8.67
C SER A 553 -3.62 -28.59 -8.66
N ASP A 554 -4.23 -29.53 -7.94
CA ASP A 554 -5.69 -29.57 -7.77
C ASP A 554 -6.21 -28.27 -7.11
N ALA A 555 -5.45 -27.70 -6.16
CA ALA A 555 -5.77 -26.45 -5.50
C ALA A 555 -5.74 -25.26 -6.48
N SER A 556 -4.76 -25.21 -7.40
CA SER A 556 -4.72 -24.12 -8.37
C SER A 556 -5.81 -24.21 -9.45
N VAL A 557 -6.31 -25.42 -9.75
CA VAL A 557 -7.54 -25.58 -10.56
C VAL A 557 -8.76 -25.04 -9.80
N MET A 558 -8.88 -25.32 -8.51
CA MET A 558 -9.95 -24.77 -7.67
C MET A 558 -9.90 -23.23 -7.65
N TRP A 559 -8.72 -22.63 -7.48
CA TRP A 559 -8.58 -21.17 -7.54
C TRP A 559 -8.90 -20.58 -8.92
N ALA A 560 -8.63 -21.31 -10.00
CA ALA A 560 -9.03 -20.92 -11.34
C ALA A 560 -10.57 -20.94 -11.52
N VAL A 561 -11.26 -21.88 -10.88
CA VAL A 561 -12.74 -21.86 -10.82
C VAL A 561 -13.21 -20.63 -10.06
N TYR A 562 -12.59 -20.29 -8.94
CA TYR A 562 -12.99 -19.10 -8.18
C TYR A 562 -12.66 -17.79 -8.90
N GLU A 563 -11.58 -17.73 -9.67
CA GLU A 563 -11.28 -16.60 -10.56
C GLU A 563 -12.40 -16.36 -11.59
N LEU A 564 -12.93 -17.44 -12.17
CA LEU A 564 -14.08 -17.40 -13.07
C LEU A 564 -15.35 -16.91 -12.36
N VAL A 565 -15.59 -17.40 -11.15
CA VAL A 565 -16.75 -17.03 -10.32
C VAL A 565 -16.70 -15.57 -9.86
N GLU A 566 -15.52 -15.06 -9.52
CA GLU A 566 -15.31 -13.63 -9.23
C GLU A 566 -15.56 -12.77 -10.47
N ALA A 567 -15.14 -13.22 -11.66
CA ALA A 567 -15.42 -12.54 -12.93
C ALA A 567 -16.92 -12.49 -13.28
N TRP A 568 -17.73 -13.40 -12.73
CA TRP A 568 -19.20 -13.39 -12.81
C TRP A 568 -19.85 -12.46 -11.79
N GLY A 569 -19.06 -11.86 -10.89
CA GLY A 569 -19.48 -10.84 -9.95
C GLY A 569 -19.66 -11.32 -8.52
N VAL A 570 -19.34 -12.58 -8.19
CA VAL A 570 -19.36 -13.04 -6.79
C VAL A 570 -18.19 -12.42 -6.01
N GLN A 571 -18.44 -12.02 -4.77
CA GLN A 571 -17.41 -11.56 -3.84
C GLN A 571 -17.30 -12.54 -2.68
N PHE A 572 -16.11 -13.09 -2.46
CA PHE A 572 -15.84 -13.93 -1.30
C PHE A 572 -15.50 -13.04 -0.08
N GLU A 573 -16.11 -13.37 1.06
CA GLU A 573 -15.81 -12.83 2.39
C GLU A 573 -15.50 -14.01 3.34
N LEU A 574 -14.90 -13.74 4.51
CA LEU A 574 -14.47 -14.80 5.42
C LEU A 574 -15.64 -15.65 5.96
N ASP A 575 -16.85 -15.09 6.01
CA ASP A 575 -18.03 -15.75 6.57
C ASP A 575 -19.11 -16.09 5.53
N ARG A 576 -19.02 -15.58 4.29
CA ARG A 576 -20.07 -15.74 3.27
C ARG A 576 -19.62 -15.44 1.84
N ASP A 577 -20.41 -15.90 0.89
CA ASP A 577 -20.36 -15.45 -0.50
C ASP A 577 -21.37 -14.32 -0.69
N VAL A 578 -20.95 -13.20 -1.26
CA VAL A 578 -21.83 -12.09 -1.64
C VAL A 578 -22.12 -12.19 -3.13
N LEU A 579 -23.34 -12.59 -3.47
CA LEU A 579 -23.78 -12.79 -4.85
C LEU A 579 -24.12 -11.45 -5.54
N PRO A 580 -23.85 -11.31 -6.85
CA PRO A 580 -24.22 -10.11 -7.59
C PRO A 580 -25.74 -10.05 -7.81
N ARG A 581 -26.33 -8.84 -7.83
CA ARG A 581 -27.75 -8.64 -8.19
C ARG A 581 -28.07 -9.13 -9.60
N THR A 582 -27.15 -8.87 -10.53
CA THR A 582 -27.26 -9.27 -11.94
C THR A 582 -25.93 -9.92 -12.35
N PRO A 583 -25.79 -11.25 -12.24
CA PRO A 583 -24.58 -11.94 -12.68
C PRO A 583 -24.44 -11.81 -14.21
N SER A 584 -23.21 -11.67 -14.68
CA SER A 584 -22.90 -11.63 -16.11
C SER A 584 -22.12 -12.88 -16.50
N PHE A 585 -22.66 -13.69 -17.42
CA PHE A 585 -21.97 -14.87 -17.92
C PHE A 585 -20.85 -14.41 -18.84
N SER A 586 -19.66 -14.28 -18.27
CA SER A 586 -18.46 -13.82 -18.96
C SER A 586 -17.42 -14.93 -19.02
N LEU A 587 -16.70 -15.02 -20.13
CA LEU A 587 -15.64 -16.01 -20.32
C LEU A 587 -14.38 -15.32 -20.83
N PRO A 588 -13.19 -15.90 -20.56
CA PRO A 588 -11.99 -15.29 -21.04
C PRO A 588 -12.00 -15.24 -22.55
N THR A 589 -11.43 -14.20 -23.15
CA THR A 589 -11.48 -14.05 -24.61
C THR A 589 -10.49 -14.93 -25.33
N ASN A 590 -9.31 -15.12 -24.73
CA ASN A 590 -8.30 -16.07 -25.15
C ASN A 590 -7.90 -16.93 -23.96
N VAL A 591 -6.85 -16.51 -23.24
CA VAL A 591 -6.28 -17.22 -22.10
C VAL A 591 -6.05 -16.25 -20.94
N VAL A 592 -6.53 -16.60 -19.75
CA VAL A 592 -6.11 -15.97 -18.48
C VAL A 592 -5.06 -16.88 -17.84
N ARG A 593 -3.93 -16.32 -17.40
CA ARG A 593 -2.91 -17.02 -16.62
C ARG A 593 -2.61 -16.23 -15.35
N LYS A 594 -2.56 -16.91 -14.21
CA LYS A 594 -2.18 -16.29 -12.94
C LYS A 594 -1.20 -17.17 -12.18
N LYS A 595 -0.33 -16.52 -11.42
CA LYS A 595 0.60 -17.10 -10.45
C LYS A 595 0.69 -16.14 -9.27
N PRO A 596 0.73 -16.60 -8.01
CA PRO A 596 0.81 -15.71 -6.87
C PRO A 596 2.17 -15.02 -6.79
N ARG A 597 2.16 -13.78 -6.29
CA ARG A 597 3.34 -12.99 -5.91
C ARG A 597 3.91 -13.48 -4.57
N LEU A 598 3.01 -13.79 -3.64
CA LEU A 598 3.33 -14.36 -2.33
C LEU A 598 2.86 -15.81 -2.28
N PRO A 599 3.74 -16.81 -2.43
CA PRO A 599 3.36 -18.22 -2.46
C PRO A 599 2.80 -18.77 -1.13
N VAL A 600 2.99 -18.11 0.00
CA VAL A 600 2.48 -18.54 1.32
C VAL A 600 1.43 -17.57 1.84
N ARG A 601 0.18 -18.04 1.98
CA ARG A 601 -0.94 -17.28 2.53
C ARG A 601 -1.53 -18.11 3.65
N GLN A 602 -0.96 -17.93 4.84
CA GLN A 602 -1.20 -18.77 6.00
C GLN A 602 -2.22 -18.12 6.96
N TRP A 603 -3.18 -18.91 7.42
CA TRP A 603 -4.19 -18.48 8.39
C TRP A 603 -3.97 -19.17 9.74
N ARG A 604 -3.81 -18.40 10.82
CA ARG A 604 -3.62 -18.92 12.17
C ARG A 604 -4.95 -19.26 12.86
N VAL A 605 -4.99 -20.34 13.63
CA VAL A 605 -6.14 -20.80 14.44
C VAL A 605 -5.71 -21.22 15.84
N MET A 606 -6.69 -21.52 16.72
CA MET A 606 -6.56 -21.88 18.15
C MET A 606 -6.13 -20.77 19.13
N ASN A 607 -5.83 -19.54 18.67
CA ASN A 607 -5.42 -18.39 19.50
C ASN A 607 -6.17 -18.29 20.86
N ASP A 608 -5.39 -18.00 21.91
CA ASP A 608 -5.53 -18.38 23.32
C ASP A 608 -6.45 -17.50 24.21
N PHE A 609 -7.58 -17.03 23.67
CA PHE A 609 -8.61 -16.35 24.47
C PHE A 609 -10.02 -16.80 24.08
N ALA A 610 -10.98 -16.61 25.00
CA ALA A 610 -12.39 -16.88 24.74
C ALA A 610 -12.98 -16.08 23.56
N CYS A 611 -12.49 -14.87 23.32
CA CYS A 611 -12.86 -14.08 22.13
C CYS A 611 -12.17 -14.54 20.85
N GLY A 612 -11.26 -15.51 20.92
CA GLY A 612 -10.49 -16.06 19.81
C GLY A 612 -10.99 -17.42 19.30
N PRO A 613 -10.32 -17.97 18.26
CA PRO A 613 -10.66 -19.26 17.68
C PRO A 613 -10.50 -20.47 18.62
N GLU A 614 -9.86 -20.36 19.78
CA GLU A 614 -9.91 -21.42 20.81
C GLU A 614 -11.36 -21.78 21.22
N SER A 615 -12.27 -20.80 21.14
CA SER A 615 -13.70 -20.98 21.48
C SER A 615 -14.54 -21.65 20.37
N TRP A 616 -13.99 -21.86 19.19
CA TRP A 616 -14.71 -22.30 17.99
C TRP A 616 -14.95 -23.81 17.96
N GLY A 617 -16.17 -24.21 17.56
CA GLY A 617 -16.45 -25.59 17.20
C GLY A 617 -15.96 -25.93 15.79
N PHE A 618 -16.03 -27.20 15.42
CA PHE A 618 -15.70 -27.65 14.07
C PHE A 618 -16.58 -27.01 13.01
N ASP A 619 -17.84 -26.69 13.30
CA ASP A 619 -18.73 -26.00 12.37
C ASP A 619 -18.23 -24.60 11.99
N ASP A 620 -17.64 -23.87 12.94
CA ASP A 620 -17.03 -22.55 12.70
C ASP A 620 -15.76 -22.70 11.84
N TYR A 621 -14.91 -23.67 12.18
CA TYR A 621 -13.71 -24.00 11.41
C TYR A 621 -14.04 -24.44 9.98
N HIS A 622 -15.03 -25.32 9.81
CA HIS A 622 -15.46 -25.83 8.53
C HIS A 622 -15.84 -24.69 7.58
N LYS A 623 -16.71 -23.77 8.04
CA LYS A 623 -17.14 -22.60 7.24
C LYS A 623 -15.98 -21.67 6.92
N THR A 624 -15.12 -21.40 7.90
CA THR A 624 -13.98 -20.50 7.73
C THR A 624 -12.96 -21.08 6.74
N ILE A 625 -12.63 -22.37 6.84
CA ILE A 625 -11.68 -23.04 5.94
C ILE A 625 -12.23 -23.06 4.49
N ASP A 626 -13.53 -23.29 4.32
CA ASP A 626 -14.16 -23.23 3.00
C ASP A 626 -14.02 -21.83 2.36
N GLN A 627 -14.17 -20.77 3.16
CA GLN A 627 -13.98 -19.40 2.68
C GLN A 627 -12.53 -19.02 2.45
N LEU A 628 -11.61 -19.49 3.30
CA LEU A 628 -10.17 -19.30 3.10
C LEU A 628 -9.71 -19.93 1.77
N ALA A 629 -10.23 -21.11 1.43
CA ALA A 629 -9.96 -21.77 0.15
C ALA A 629 -10.45 -20.94 -1.06
N LYS A 630 -11.62 -20.30 -0.96
CA LYS A 630 -12.17 -19.36 -1.96
C LYS A 630 -11.33 -18.09 -2.09
N LEU A 631 -10.87 -17.56 -0.96
CA LEU A 631 -9.93 -16.44 -0.84
C LEU A 631 -8.47 -16.83 -1.18
N LYS A 632 -8.27 -18.04 -1.72
CA LYS A 632 -6.98 -18.54 -2.20
C LYS A 632 -5.89 -18.66 -1.12
N PHE A 633 -6.25 -18.70 0.16
CA PHE A 633 -5.34 -19.11 1.24
C PHE A 633 -4.99 -20.59 1.05
N ASN A 634 -3.75 -20.95 1.40
CA ASN A 634 -3.21 -22.27 1.08
C ASN A 634 -2.56 -22.97 2.27
N ARG A 635 -2.56 -22.36 3.46
CA ARG A 635 -1.99 -22.99 4.64
C ARG A 635 -2.74 -22.60 5.92
N LEU A 636 -2.93 -23.55 6.82
CA LEU A 636 -3.38 -23.29 8.18
C LEU A 636 -2.22 -23.43 9.16
N TYR A 637 -2.17 -22.57 10.16
CA TYR A 637 -1.28 -22.70 11.32
C TYR A 637 -2.09 -22.91 12.59
N ILE A 638 -2.02 -24.11 13.15
CA ILE A 638 -2.68 -24.47 14.40
C ILE A 638 -1.72 -24.14 15.55
N SER A 639 -2.01 -23.03 16.23
CA SER A 639 -1.20 -22.50 17.33
C SER A 639 -1.67 -23.04 18.67
N ILE A 640 -1.03 -24.11 19.15
CA ILE A 640 -1.37 -24.76 20.44
C ILE A 640 -0.29 -24.56 21.49
N TYR A 641 -0.68 -24.69 22.76
CA TYR A 641 0.17 -24.49 23.91
C TYR A 641 0.16 -25.69 24.88
N PRO A 642 1.20 -25.91 25.70
CA PRO A 642 1.33 -27.12 26.52
C PRO A 642 0.25 -27.31 27.60
N TRP A 643 -0.34 -26.23 28.12
CA TRP A 643 -1.44 -26.32 29.09
C TRP A 643 -2.76 -26.81 28.46
N GLN A 644 -2.92 -26.68 27.14
CA GLN A 644 -4.14 -27.05 26.42
C GLN A 644 -4.24 -28.56 26.20
N PRO A 645 -5.44 -29.14 26.01
CA PRO A 645 -5.67 -30.58 25.91
C PRO A 645 -5.26 -31.21 24.57
N PHE A 646 -4.45 -30.55 23.73
CA PHE A 646 -4.18 -31.00 22.35
C PHE A 646 -3.08 -32.05 22.22
N LEU A 647 -2.17 -32.15 23.21
CA LEU A 647 -1.16 -33.19 23.29
C LEU A 647 -1.22 -33.85 24.68
N ASP A 648 -1.39 -35.18 24.68
CA ASP A 648 -1.28 -36.03 25.86
C ASP A 648 0.17 -36.52 25.96
N LEU A 649 1.04 -35.63 26.45
CA LEU A 649 2.47 -35.93 26.59
C LEU A 649 2.66 -37.03 27.63
N LYS A 650 3.41 -38.07 27.28
CA LYS A 650 3.78 -39.17 28.20
C LYS A 650 5.28 -39.38 28.21
N TYR A 651 5.91 -39.36 29.39
CA TYR A 651 7.35 -39.55 29.48
C TYR A 651 7.76 -40.14 30.84
N GLN A 652 8.58 -41.20 30.83
CA GLN A 652 9.11 -41.87 32.03
C GLN A 652 8.07 -42.19 33.12
N GLY A 653 6.85 -42.58 32.72
CA GLY A 653 5.77 -42.92 33.65
C GLY A 653 4.99 -41.71 34.19
N VAL A 654 5.36 -40.48 33.82
CA VAL A 654 4.57 -39.27 34.05
C VAL A 654 3.57 -39.12 32.89
N GLU A 655 2.31 -38.95 33.24
CA GLU A 655 1.21 -38.70 32.31
C GLU A 655 0.50 -37.40 32.68
N ARG A 656 -0.23 -36.81 31.73
CA ARG A 656 -1.03 -35.62 32.00
C ARG A 656 -2.31 -35.96 32.77
N GLU A 657 -2.69 -35.05 33.66
CA GLU A 657 -3.89 -35.18 34.48
C GLU A 657 -4.85 -34.00 34.30
N LYS A 658 -4.35 -32.82 33.91
CA LYS A 658 -5.17 -31.59 33.81
C LYS A 658 -4.86 -30.79 32.55
N ALA A 659 -5.86 -30.06 32.06
CA ALA A 659 -5.73 -29.13 30.94
C ALA A 659 -6.74 -27.98 31.05
N TRP A 660 -6.48 -26.88 30.35
CA TRP A 660 -7.30 -25.66 30.39
C TRP A 660 -7.46 -25.03 29.00
N LEU A 661 -8.50 -24.22 28.84
CA LEU A 661 -8.63 -23.24 27.74
C LEU A 661 -8.43 -21.83 28.28
N TRP A 662 -8.08 -20.86 27.43
CA TRP A 662 -8.01 -19.41 27.70
C TRP A 662 -7.43 -19.06 29.07
N TYR A 663 -6.27 -19.64 29.37
CA TYR A 663 -5.54 -19.46 30.62
C TYR A 663 -6.28 -19.93 31.89
N GLY A 664 -7.31 -20.76 31.78
CA GLY A 664 -8.08 -21.27 32.92
C GLY A 664 -9.03 -20.23 33.53
N TYR A 665 -9.35 -19.17 32.79
CA TYR A 665 -10.41 -18.23 33.19
C TYR A 665 -11.81 -18.84 32.99
N ASP A 666 -12.79 -18.36 33.77
CA ASP A 666 -14.19 -18.78 33.65
C ASP A 666 -15.06 -17.64 33.12
N PHE A 667 -16.05 -17.97 32.29
CA PHE A 667 -16.96 -17.00 31.67
C PHE A 667 -18.44 -17.38 31.88
N PRO A 668 -18.93 -17.31 33.14
CA PRO A 668 -20.31 -17.65 33.47
C PRO A 668 -21.32 -16.69 32.85
N ILE A 669 -22.43 -17.26 32.37
CA ILE A 669 -23.54 -16.55 31.74
C ILE A 669 -24.66 -16.38 32.76
N THR A 670 -24.88 -15.15 33.22
CA THR A 670 -25.85 -14.82 34.28
C THR A 670 -27.06 -14.09 33.70
N ASP A 671 -28.25 -14.29 34.27
CA ASP A 671 -29.50 -13.75 33.69
C ASP A 671 -29.57 -12.22 33.65
N ASP A 672 -28.74 -11.54 34.44
CA ASP A 672 -28.64 -10.08 34.50
C ASP A 672 -27.60 -9.46 33.54
N MET A 673 -26.77 -10.27 32.87
CA MET A 673 -25.68 -9.74 32.05
C MET A 673 -26.18 -9.07 30.75
N PRO A 674 -25.59 -7.95 30.30
CA PRO A 674 -25.85 -7.41 28.98
C PRO A 674 -25.44 -8.40 27.88
N GLY A 675 -26.24 -8.53 26.83
CA GLY A 675 -26.03 -9.50 25.74
C GLY A 675 -26.43 -10.94 26.08
N ARG A 676 -27.04 -11.20 27.23
CA ARG A 676 -27.49 -12.54 27.69
C ARG A 676 -28.28 -13.34 26.64
N HIS A 677 -29.06 -12.65 25.81
CA HIS A 677 -29.90 -13.24 24.77
C HIS A 677 -29.12 -14.02 23.71
N LEU A 678 -27.81 -13.80 23.55
CA LEU A 678 -26.95 -14.50 22.59
C LEU A 678 -26.52 -15.91 23.04
N PHE A 679 -26.85 -16.33 24.27
CA PHE A 679 -26.32 -17.56 24.87
C PHE A 679 -27.37 -18.65 25.15
N GLY A 680 -28.66 -18.42 24.85
CA GLY A 680 -29.70 -19.43 25.04
C GLY A 680 -29.76 -19.94 26.49
N ASP A 681 -29.70 -21.25 26.71
CA ASP A 681 -29.71 -21.84 28.06
C ASP A 681 -28.31 -22.08 28.66
N GLN A 682 -27.25 -21.64 27.97
CA GLN A 682 -25.88 -21.84 28.44
C GLN A 682 -25.66 -21.15 29.80
N LYS A 683 -24.98 -21.86 30.71
CA LYS A 683 -24.57 -21.35 32.04
C LYS A 683 -23.14 -20.82 32.07
N THR A 684 -22.32 -21.23 31.12
CA THR A 684 -20.97 -20.73 30.89
C THR A 684 -20.73 -20.65 29.39
N PHE A 685 -19.95 -19.66 28.95
CA PHE A 685 -19.44 -19.65 27.59
C PHE A 685 -18.39 -20.76 27.46
N TRP A 686 -18.54 -21.61 26.45
CA TRP A 686 -17.68 -22.78 26.24
C TRP A 686 -17.50 -23.08 24.74
N ASN A 687 -16.45 -23.84 24.40
CA ASN A 687 -16.32 -24.42 23.07
C ASN A 687 -17.41 -25.49 22.86
N PRO A 688 -18.26 -25.38 21.83
CA PRO A 688 -19.45 -26.24 21.70
C PRO A 688 -19.14 -27.72 21.47
N ASP A 689 -17.93 -28.06 21.01
CA ASP A 689 -17.55 -29.45 20.67
C ASP A 689 -16.70 -30.14 21.75
N LEU A 690 -16.35 -29.42 22.80
CA LEU A 690 -15.49 -29.93 23.88
C LEU A 690 -16.31 -30.14 25.16
N PRO A 691 -16.12 -31.27 25.87
CA PRO A 691 -16.71 -31.43 27.19
C PRO A 691 -16.05 -30.47 28.20
N PRO A 692 -16.67 -30.22 29.36
CA PRO A 692 -16.01 -29.57 30.49
C PRO A 692 -14.71 -30.29 30.89
N PRO A 693 -13.73 -29.58 31.48
CA PRO A 693 -12.40 -30.13 31.75
C PRO A 693 -12.34 -31.07 32.97
N ASP A 694 -13.47 -31.40 33.60
CA ASP A 694 -13.54 -32.25 34.80
C ASP A 694 -13.00 -33.69 34.58
N ASP A 695 -13.20 -34.23 33.37
CA ASP A 695 -12.59 -35.48 32.91
C ASP A 695 -11.54 -35.16 31.83
N TYR A 696 -10.28 -35.09 32.25
CA TYR A 696 -9.15 -34.82 31.36
C TYR A 696 -9.09 -35.78 30.16
N GLN A 697 -9.37 -37.06 30.37
CA GLN A 697 -9.25 -38.06 29.31
C GLN A 697 -10.38 -37.91 28.28
N ALA A 698 -11.61 -37.60 28.70
CA ALA A 698 -12.68 -37.24 27.79
C ALA A 698 -12.38 -35.93 27.04
N PHE A 699 -11.85 -34.93 27.75
CA PHE A 699 -11.50 -33.63 27.19
C PHE A 699 -10.40 -33.75 26.12
N HIS A 700 -9.27 -34.42 26.43
CA HIS A 700 -8.20 -34.70 25.48
C HIS A 700 -8.70 -35.46 24.24
N ARG A 701 -9.49 -36.53 24.42
CA ARG A 701 -10.05 -37.29 23.28
C ARG A 701 -10.91 -36.42 22.37
N ALA A 702 -11.67 -35.48 22.92
CA ALA A 702 -12.47 -34.55 22.14
C ALA A 702 -11.60 -33.51 21.40
N SER A 703 -10.63 -32.91 22.08
CA SER A 703 -9.71 -31.94 21.50
C SER A 703 -8.85 -32.54 20.39
N LYS A 704 -8.32 -33.76 20.58
CA LYS A 704 -7.58 -34.50 19.55
C LYS A 704 -8.44 -34.79 18.32
N ARG A 705 -9.72 -35.13 18.51
CA ARG A 705 -10.67 -35.34 17.41
C ARG A 705 -10.94 -34.04 16.66
N LEU A 706 -11.18 -32.93 17.35
CA LEU A 706 -11.40 -31.63 16.75
C LEU A 706 -10.22 -31.22 15.84
N LEU A 707 -8.98 -31.32 16.34
CA LEU A 707 -7.78 -30.99 15.53
C LEU A 707 -7.64 -31.89 14.31
N ARG A 708 -7.89 -33.20 14.45
CA ARG A 708 -7.87 -34.13 13.32
C ARG A 708 -8.92 -33.77 12.26
N GLN A 709 -10.12 -33.37 12.67
CA GLN A 709 -11.16 -32.92 11.75
C GLN A 709 -10.75 -31.63 11.02
N ILE A 710 -10.14 -30.68 11.73
CA ILE A 710 -9.60 -29.44 11.13
C ILE A 710 -8.53 -29.75 10.09
N ILE A 711 -7.55 -30.59 10.43
CA ILE A 711 -6.46 -31.00 9.52
C ILE A 711 -7.05 -31.69 8.27
N ASP A 712 -7.92 -32.69 8.49
CA ASP A 712 -8.55 -33.44 7.40
C ASP A 712 -9.37 -32.53 6.47
N HIS A 713 -10.05 -31.53 7.02
CA HIS A 713 -10.85 -30.59 6.23
C HIS A 713 -9.99 -29.60 5.45
N ALA A 714 -8.92 -29.09 6.03
CA ALA A 714 -7.94 -28.23 5.35
C ALA A 714 -7.33 -28.94 4.13
N HIS A 715 -6.94 -30.21 4.29
CA HIS A 715 -6.43 -31.04 3.20
C HIS A 715 -7.48 -31.28 2.09
N LYS A 716 -8.76 -31.48 2.46
CA LYS A 716 -9.87 -31.58 1.49
C LYS A 716 -10.12 -30.28 0.72
N ARG A 717 -9.53 -29.16 1.14
CA ARG A 717 -9.53 -27.86 0.44
C ARG A 717 -8.17 -27.51 -0.17
N GLY A 718 -7.23 -28.46 -0.21
CA GLY A 718 -5.92 -28.25 -0.82
C GLY A 718 -5.03 -27.27 -0.04
N MET A 719 -5.24 -27.13 1.27
CA MET A 719 -4.39 -26.33 2.15
C MET A 719 -3.39 -27.22 2.88
N GLU A 720 -2.16 -26.76 3.05
CA GLU A 720 -1.18 -27.37 3.95
C GLU A 720 -1.49 -27.03 5.42
N VAL A 721 -0.98 -27.81 6.38
CA VAL A 721 -1.15 -27.55 7.81
C VAL A 721 0.18 -27.53 8.55
N ALA A 722 0.44 -26.42 9.26
CA ALA A 722 1.50 -26.28 10.24
C ALA A 722 0.94 -26.42 11.67
N LEU A 723 1.65 -27.16 12.52
CA LEU A 723 1.28 -27.40 13.92
C LEU A 723 2.42 -27.01 14.86
N THR A 724 2.12 -26.30 15.96
CA THR A 724 3.12 -25.94 16.97
C THR A 724 3.70 -27.16 17.69
N ALA A 725 5.01 -27.15 17.91
CA ALA A 725 5.72 -28.01 18.85
C ALA A 725 6.60 -27.13 19.77
N GLY A 726 6.13 -26.86 20.99
CA GLY A 726 6.85 -26.09 22.00
C GLY A 726 7.88 -26.94 22.74
N LEU A 727 9.17 -26.63 22.63
CA LEU A 727 10.25 -27.51 23.10
C LEU A 727 10.79 -27.19 24.50
N PHE A 728 10.35 -26.09 25.10
CA PHE A 728 10.90 -25.58 26.35
C PHE A 728 9.85 -25.33 27.44
N GLU A 729 8.58 -25.57 27.14
CA GLU A 729 7.47 -25.37 28.06
C GLU A 729 6.69 -26.67 28.18
N PHE A 730 6.41 -27.09 29.41
CA PHE A 730 5.84 -28.40 29.71
C PHE A 730 4.68 -28.29 30.71
N PRO A 731 3.74 -29.26 30.71
CA PRO A 731 2.70 -29.33 31.72
C PRO A 731 3.28 -29.41 33.15
N PRO A 732 2.60 -28.88 34.18
CA PRO A 732 3.08 -28.87 35.56
C PRO A 732 3.46 -30.24 36.14
N GLU A 733 2.84 -31.32 35.66
CA GLU A 733 3.09 -32.70 36.06
C GLU A 733 4.55 -33.14 35.80
N PHE A 734 5.23 -32.51 34.84
CA PHE A 734 6.62 -32.83 34.47
C PHE A 734 7.67 -32.11 35.34
N ARG A 735 7.25 -31.41 36.41
CA ARG A 735 8.13 -30.59 37.26
C ARG A 735 9.32 -31.38 37.78
N ASP A 736 9.07 -32.57 38.30
CA ASP A 736 10.08 -33.42 38.95
C ASP A 736 10.92 -34.21 37.93
N THR A 737 10.55 -34.16 36.64
CA THR A 737 11.33 -34.73 35.53
C THR A 737 12.49 -33.82 35.14
N LEU A 738 12.41 -32.52 35.44
CA LEU A 738 13.40 -31.52 35.06
C LEU A 738 14.10 -30.96 36.29
N LYS A 739 15.43 -30.87 36.25
CA LYS A 739 16.20 -30.20 37.31
C LYS A 739 15.88 -28.72 37.32
N HIS A 740 15.70 -28.15 38.51
CA HIS A 740 15.50 -26.70 38.69
C HIS A 740 14.36 -26.11 37.83
N SER A 741 13.30 -26.88 37.55
CA SER A 741 12.13 -26.35 36.86
C SER A 741 11.49 -25.21 37.65
N GLN A 742 10.96 -24.23 36.92
CA GLN A 742 10.27 -23.08 37.49
C GLN A 742 8.95 -22.89 36.76
N LYS A 743 8.03 -22.18 37.40
CA LYS A 743 6.82 -21.72 36.72
C LYS A 743 7.20 -20.78 35.59
N VAL A 744 6.52 -20.90 34.46
CA VAL A 744 6.71 -19.97 33.34
C VAL A 744 6.25 -18.55 33.73
N HIS A 745 6.90 -17.54 33.18
CA HIS A 745 6.44 -16.15 33.30
C HIS A 745 5.37 -15.88 32.23
N GLN A 746 4.12 -16.29 32.49
CA GLN A 746 2.96 -16.06 31.62
C GLN A 746 1.67 -15.91 32.43
N LEU A 747 0.56 -15.54 31.78
CA LEU A 747 -0.76 -15.47 32.42
C LEU A 747 -1.14 -16.78 33.13
N ASN A 748 -1.59 -16.68 34.39
CA ASN A 748 -1.94 -17.80 35.28
C ASN A 748 -0.85 -18.87 35.51
N GLU A 749 0.36 -18.71 34.97
CA GLU A 749 1.52 -19.60 35.23
C GLU A 749 1.19 -21.11 35.07
N LEU A 750 0.41 -21.46 34.04
CA LEU A 750 -0.19 -22.81 33.88
C LEU A 750 0.78 -23.93 33.50
N THR A 751 2.05 -23.63 33.29
CA THR A 751 3.08 -24.55 32.82
C THR A 751 4.39 -24.30 33.54
N ILE A 752 5.37 -25.15 33.25
CA ILE A 752 6.73 -25.01 33.74
C ILE A 752 7.70 -24.83 32.57
N VAL A 753 8.81 -24.17 32.86
CA VAL A 753 9.99 -24.11 32.00
C VAL A 753 11.20 -24.60 32.79
N PRO A 754 12.24 -25.09 32.12
CA PRO A 754 13.53 -25.28 32.75
C PRO A 754 14.03 -23.97 33.37
N GLY A 755 14.50 -24.01 34.61
CA GLY A 755 15.10 -22.83 35.24
C GLY A 755 16.49 -22.51 34.69
N ALA A 756 16.97 -21.30 34.93
CA ALA A 756 18.25 -20.83 34.41
C ALA A 756 19.46 -21.68 34.86
N GLN A 757 19.34 -22.42 35.96
CA GLN A 757 20.36 -23.33 36.49
C GLN A 757 20.30 -24.74 35.89
N THR A 758 19.27 -25.07 35.10
CA THR A 758 19.19 -26.35 34.39
C THR A 758 20.34 -26.45 33.39
N PRO A 759 21.19 -27.49 33.43
CA PRO A 759 22.24 -27.65 32.43
C PRO A 759 21.66 -27.75 31.01
N LEU A 760 22.23 -27.01 30.05
CA LEU A 760 21.76 -27.05 28.65
C LEU A 760 21.89 -28.45 28.01
N GLU A 761 22.84 -29.25 28.49
CA GLU A 761 23.04 -30.63 28.06
C GLU A 761 22.31 -31.65 28.92
N ASP A 762 21.38 -31.23 29.78
CA ASP A 762 20.61 -32.17 30.60
C ASP A 762 19.93 -33.21 29.67
N PRO A 763 20.28 -34.50 29.79
CA PRO A 763 19.71 -35.52 28.93
C PRO A 763 18.19 -35.60 29.10
N GLN A 764 17.64 -35.34 30.29
CA GLN A 764 16.19 -35.38 30.52
C GLN A 764 15.47 -34.27 29.76
N LEU A 765 16.03 -33.06 29.71
CA LEU A 765 15.47 -31.96 28.95
C LEU A 765 15.48 -32.26 27.44
N LEU A 766 16.61 -32.77 26.93
CA LEU A 766 16.74 -33.09 25.52
C LEU A 766 15.84 -34.27 25.12
N ASP A 767 15.70 -35.28 25.97
CA ASP A 767 14.81 -36.43 25.77
C ASP A 767 13.34 -36.01 25.82
N LEU A 768 12.94 -35.15 26.77
CA LEU A 768 11.59 -34.63 26.89
C LEU A 768 11.19 -33.76 25.69
N ALA A 769 12.07 -32.84 25.25
CA ALA A 769 11.86 -32.05 24.04
C ALA A 769 11.77 -32.93 22.78
N THR A 770 12.58 -33.99 22.70
CA THR A 770 12.50 -34.98 21.61
C THR A 770 11.15 -35.72 21.65
N ALA A 771 10.68 -36.11 22.84
CA ALA A 771 9.38 -36.77 23.03
C ALA A 771 8.20 -35.88 22.59
N VAL A 772 8.27 -34.56 22.84
CA VAL A 772 7.25 -33.62 22.33
C VAL A 772 7.16 -33.66 20.81
N VAL A 773 8.29 -33.61 20.10
CA VAL A 773 8.30 -33.66 18.63
C VAL A 773 7.76 -35.01 18.14
N GLU A 774 8.27 -36.12 18.68
CA GLU A 774 7.89 -37.47 18.26
C GLU A 774 6.40 -37.75 18.49
N GLN A 775 5.87 -37.42 19.68
CA GLN A 775 4.46 -37.65 20.01
C GLN A 775 3.53 -36.69 19.28
N THR A 776 4.00 -35.49 18.91
CA THR A 776 3.23 -34.58 18.04
C THR A 776 3.07 -35.18 16.65
N ILE A 777 4.15 -35.70 16.06
CA ILE A 777 4.14 -36.39 14.76
C ILE A 777 3.25 -37.64 14.82
N GLU A 778 3.36 -38.45 15.87
CA GLU A 778 2.55 -39.65 16.04
C GLU A 778 1.06 -39.32 16.22
N THR A 779 0.75 -38.27 16.98
CA THR A 779 -0.63 -37.86 17.26
C THR A 779 -1.30 -37.26 16.02
N TYR A 780 -0.55 -36.48 15.24
CA TYR A 780 -0.99 -35.73 14.07
C TYR A 780 -0.12 -36.00 12.82
N PRO A 781 -0.13 -37.24 12.29
CA PRO A 781 0.77 -37.64 11.20
C PRO A 781 0.46 -36.97 9.85
N LYS A 782 -0.65 -36.22 9.77
CA LYS A 782 -1.06 -35.44 8.60
C LYS A 782 -0.65 -33.95 8.69
N ALA A 783 0.05 -33.52 9.73
CA ALA A 783 0.64 -32.18 9.73
C ALA A 783 1.78 -32.12 8.70
N ASP A 784 1.73 -31.15 7.79
CA ASP A 784 2.75 -30.97 6.74
C ASP A 784 4.00 -30.28 7.28
N PHE A 785 3.82 -29.43 8.30
CA PHE A 785 4.87 -28.67 8.96
C PHE A 785 4.79 -28.76 10.48
N LEU A 786 5.95 -28.75 11.13
CA LEU A 786 6.08 -28.45 12.56
C LEU A 786 6.64 -27.05 12.75
N MET A 787 5.91 -26.22 13.48
CA MET A 787 6.34 -24.89 13.91
C MET A 787 7.04 -25.01 15.25
N LEU A 788 8.35 -24.80 15.28
CA LEU A 788 9.12 -24.74 16.52
C LEU A 788 8.94 -23.39 17.17
N TRP A 789 8.55 -23.39 18.45
CA TRP A 789 8.28 -22.19 19.23
C TRP A 789 9.05 -22.19 20.54
N ALA A 790 9.63 -21.04 20.87
CA ALA A 790 10.30 -20.78 22.14
C ALA A 790 9.43 -19.86 23.03
N PRO A 791 9.48 -20.00 24.36
CA PRO A 791 8.72 -19.16 25.29
C PRO A 791 9.00 -17.68 25.09
N GLU A 792 8.00 -16.82 25.30
CA GLU A 792 8.12 -15.36 25.12
C GLU A 792 9.35 -14.80 25.86
N PHE A 793 9.56 -15.23 27.11
CA PHE A 793 10.69 -14.85 27.94
C PHE A 793 11.79 -15.91 27.88
N ARG A 794 12.89 -15.57 27.21
CA ARG A 794 14.01 -16.49 26.99
C ARG A 794 14.73 -16.85 28.28
N GLN A 795 15.12 -18.12 28.39
CA GLN A 795 15.95 -18.65 29.48
C GLN A 795 17.40 -18.84 29.02
N TRP A 796 18.31 -19.12 29.97
CA TRP A 796 19.72 -19.47 29.71
C TRP A 796 20.56 -18.46 28.91
N LYS A 797 20.17 -17.18 28.95
CA LYS A 797 20.88 -16.10 28.27
C LYS A 797 22.37 -15.99 28.61
N SER A 798 22.84 -16.55 29.74
CA SER A 798 24.27 -16.62 30.10
C SER A 798 25.11 -17.61 29.28
N HIS A 799 24.48 -18.51 28.51
CA HIS A 799 25.17 -19.57 27.77
C HIS A 799 25.38 -19.25 26.28
N TYR A 800 24.95 -18.07 25.83
CA TYR A 800 24.94 -17.68 24.42
C TYR A 800 26.32 -17.72 23.76
N GLU A 801 27.41 -17.35 24.44
CA GLU A 801 28.78 -17.37 23.88
C GLU A 801 29.24 -18.78 23.53
N ARG A 802 28.95 -19.73 24.42
CA ARG A 802 29.25 -21.15 24.19
C ARG A 802 28.40 -21.71 23.07
N ALA A 803 27.09 -21.43 23.08
CA ALA A 803 26.17 -21.87 22.03
C ALA A 803 26.57 -21.32 20.65
N TRP A 804 26.97 -20.04 20.58
CA TRP A 804 27.51 -19.41 19.37
C TRP A 804 28.76 -20.13 18.86
N LYS A 805 29.73 -20.38 19.74
CA LYS A 805 30.97 -21.08 19.38
C LYS A 805 30.70 -22.47 18.82
N ASP A 806 29.86 -23.26 19.50
CA ASP A 806 29.49 -24.61 19.07
C ASP A 806 28.79 -24.61 17.70
N LEU A 807 27.85 -23.68 17.49
CA LEU A 807 27.16 -23.52 16.20
C LEU A 807 28.14 -23.12 15.10
N HIS A 808 29.04 -22.17 15.36
CA HIS A 808 30.03 -21.72 14.38
C HIS A 808 31.04 -22.82 14.02
N GLU A 809 31.52 -23.59 15.00
CA GLU A 809 32.41 -24.73 14.76
C GLU A 809 31.78 -25.79 13.84
N ARG A 810 30.46 -25.95 13.93
CA ARG A 810 29.67 -26.90 13.13
C ARG A 810 29.35 -26.36 11.73
N TYR A 811 28.81 -25.16 11.63
CA TYR A 811 28.23 -24.63 10.38
C TYR A 811 29.15 -23.72 9.58
N ARG A 812 30.25 -23.23 10.19
CA ARG A 812 31.35 -22.52 9.51
C ARG A 812 30.87 -21.37 8.61
N TRP A 813 30.05 -20.46 9.14
CA TRP A 813 29.69 -19.23 8.44
C TRP A 813 30.87 -18.25 8.39
N PRO A 814 30.87 -17.23 7.49
CA PRO A 814 31.98 -16.30 7.33
C PRO A 814 32.32 -15.51 8.61
N ASP A 815 33.61 -15.26 8.82
CA ASP A 815 34.14 -14.51 9.97
C ASP A 815 33.64 -13.06 10.05
N THR A 816 33.02 -12.55 8.98
CA THR A 816 32.34 -11.24 8.97
C THR A 816 31.06 -11.22 9.81
N LEU A 817 30.46 -12.38 10.11
CA LEU A 817 29.30 -12.49 10.98
C LEU A 817 29.78 -12.86 12.39
N THR A 818 30.05 -11.84 13.21
CA THR A 818 30.61 -11.98 14.57
C THR A 818 29.53 -11.86 15.64
N LEU A 819 29.74 -12.51 16.78
CA LEU A 819 28.85 -12.41 17.93
C LEU A 819 28.76 -10.96 18.42
N GLU A 820 29.91 -10.29 18.52
CA GLU A 820 30.02 -8.89 18.94
C GLU A 820 29.22 -7.97 18.01
N GLY A 821 29.35 -8.12 16.68
CA GLY A 821 28.60 -7.31 15.72
C GLY A 821 27.08 -7.50 15.82
N MET A 822 26.61 -8.72 16.10
CA MET A 822 25.17 -8.95 16.31
C MET A 822 24.66 -8.31 17.61
N LEU A 823 25.44 -8.38 18.69
CA LEU A 823 25.10 -7.72 19.96
C LEU A 823 25.14 -6.20 19.86
N GLU A 824 26.12 -5.64 19.16
CA GLU A 824 26.22 -4.20 18.88
C GLU A 824 25.00 -3.72 18.10
N LYS A 825 24.59 -4.47 17.08
CA LYS A 825 23.39 -4.17 16.31
C LYS A 825 22.14 -4.16 17.19
N ALA A 826 21.97 -5.18 18.03
CA ALA A 826 20.86 -5.26 18.98
C ALA A 826 20.81 -4.03 19.92
N ALA A 827 21.98 -3.54 20.36
CA ALA A 827 22.09 -2.35 21.21
C ALA A 827 21.65 -1.04 20.52
N THR A 828 21.51 -1.03 19.19
CA THR A 828 21.03 0.14 18.45
C THR A 828 19.51 0.24 18.30
N ARG A 829 18.76 -0.79 18.71
CA ARG A 829 17.29 -0.79 18.62
C ARG A 829 16.68 0.38 19.40
N LYS A 830 15.66 1.01 18.83
CA LYS A 830 14.91 2.10 19.45
C LYS A 830 13.44 1.72 19.59
N ASN A 831 12.79 2.21 20.64
CA ASN A 831 11.33 2.10 20.86
C ASN A 831 10.77 0.66 20.86
N TYR A 832 11.61 -0.35 21.13
CA TYR A 832 11.16 -1.73 21.25
C TYR A 832 10.36 -1.93 22.55
N SER A 833 9.23 -2.62 22.45
CA SER A 833 8.40 -2.96 23.61
C SER A 833 9.21 -3.77 24.61
N GLY A 834 9.35 -3.28 25.85
CA GLY A 834 10.19 -3.93 26.89
C GLY A 834 11.64 -3.42 26.97
N GLY A 835 12.04 -2.48 26.11
CA GLY A 835 13.32 -1.78 26.19
C GLY A 835 14.55 -2.59 25.73
N LEU A 836 15.72 -1.96 25.78
CA LEU A 836 16.99 -2.55 25.31
C LEU A 836 17.41 -3.80 26.09
N GLU A 837 17.01 -3.91 27.36
CA GLU A 837 17.27 -5.11 28.16
C GLU A 837 16.53 -6.32 27.58
N ARG A 838 15.25 -6.17 27.20
CA ARG A 838 14.50 -7.24 26.53
C ARG A 838 15.13 -7.62 25.19
N VAL A 839 15.58 -6.63 24.41
CA VAL A 839 16.28 -6.88 23.13
C VAL A 839 17.53 -7.72 23.35
N ARG A 840 18.33 -7.38 24.37
CA ARG A 840 19.54 -8.14 24.73
C ARG A 840 19.19 -9.56 25.18
N ASP A 841 18.14 -9.72 25.96
CA ASP A 841 17.69 -11.03 26.45
C ASP A 841 17.20 -11.93 25.29
N GLU A 842 16.47 -11.36 24.33
CA GLU A 842 15.98 -12.07 23.15
C GLU A 842 17.12 -12.57 22.28
N ILE A 843 18.11 -11.73 21.94
CA ILE A 843 19.24 -12.17 21.10
C ILE A 843 20.10 -13.23 21.79
N GLN A 844 20.43 -13.03 23.07
CA GLN A 844 21.22 -14.00 23.83
C GLN A 844 20.48 -15.32 23.98
N GLY A 845 19.17 -15.26 24.24
CA GLY A 845 18.31 -16.43 24.34
C GLY A 845 18.13 -17.17 23.02
N ASP A 846 17.91 -16.45 21.91
CA ASP A 846 17.66 -17.05 20.60
C ASP A 846 18.87 -17.80 20.05
N ILE A 847 20.09 -17.35 20.35
CA ILE A 847 21.32 -18.11 20.03
C ILE A 847 21.29 -19.49 20.71
N VAL A 848 20.88 -19.54 21.98
CA VAL A 848 20.76 -20.79 22.75
C VAL A 848 19.61 -21.65 22.22
N VAL A 849 18.48 -21.04 21.85
CA VAL A 849 17.34 -21.73 21.23
C VAL A 849 17.75 -22.39 19.91
N LEU A 850 18.45 -21.68 19.02
CA LEU A 850 18.93 -22.21 17.75
C LEU A 850 19.90 -23.39 17.95
N TRP A 851 20.81 -23.27 18.93
CA TRP A 851 21.71 -24.36 19.32
C TRP A 851 20.95 -25.59 19.81
N PHE A 852 19.90 -25.39 20.60
CA PHE A 852 19.10 -26.48 21.14
C PHE A 852 18.24 -27.15 20.05
N TYR A 853 17.65 -26.35 19.13
CA TYR A 853 16.90 -26.85 17.98
C TYR A 853 17.76 -27.76 17.10
N ASP A 854 19.00 -27.39 16.78
CA ASP A 854 19.93 -28.27 16.04
C ASP A 854 20.06 -29.65 16.72
N ARG A 855 20.21 -29.68 18.06
CA ARG A 855 20.37 -30.94 18.80
C ARG A 855 19.12 -31.82 18.76
N VAL A 856 17.94 -31.25 19.00
CA VAL A 856 16.66 -31.98 18.97
C VAL A 856 16.43 -32.52 17.55
N LEU A 857 16.55 -31.66 16.53
CA LEU A 857 16.28 -32.04 15.15
C LEU A 857 17.26 -33.12 14.66
N ARG A 858 18.54 -33.11 15.07
CA ARG A 858 19.47 -34.21 14.73
C ARG A 858 19.08 -35.57 15.32
N ARG A 859 18.41 -35.59 16.48
CA ARG A 859 17.90 -36.83 17.07
C ARG A 859 16.64 -37.33 16.37
N VAL A 860 15.74 -36.41 15.99
CA VAL A 860 14.47 -36.77 15.33
C VAL A 860 14.70 -37.16 13.86
N THR A 861 15.59 -36.47 13.14
CA THR A 861 15.87 -36.69 11.71
C THR A 861 16.77 -37.90 11.42
N SER A 862 17.39 -38.50 12.43
CA SER A 862 18.28 -39.68 12.28
C SER A 862 17.56 -41.03 12.37
N LYS A 863 16.23 -41.05 12.60
CA LYS A 863 15.42 -42.29 12.62
C LYS A 863 14.94 -42.65 11.19
N PRO A 864 15.31 -43.83 10.63
CA PRO A 864 14.86 -44.24 9.29
C PRO A 864 13.36 -44.60 9.28
N GLY A 865 12.60 -44.15 8.27
CA GLY A 865 11.33 -44.81 7.90
C GLY A 865 10.02 -44.01 7.86
N GLY A 866 10.01 -42.69 7.63
CA GLY A 866 8.77 -41.94 7.38
C GLY A 866 8.99 -40.59 6.70
N SER A 867 7.96 -40.05 6.01
CA SER A 867 7.98 -38.67 5.52
C SER A 867 7.88 -37.73 6.72
N GLN A 868 8.99 -37.11 7.11
CA GLN A 868 9.00 -36.17 8.23
C GLN A 868 8.40 -34.82 7.82
N PRO A 869 7.64 -34.14 8.70
CA PRO A 869 7.13 -32.81 8.42
C PRO A 869 8.27 -31.82 8.23
N LYS A 870 8.05 -30.81 7.40
CA LYS A 870 9.00 -29.71 7.22
C LYS A 870 9.03 -28.85 8.49
N ILE A 871 10.17 -28.20 8.74
CA ILE A 871 10.36 -27.40 9.95
C ILE A 871 10.14 -25.92 9.64
N VAL A 872 9.35 -25.24 10.46
CA VAL A 872 9.24 -23.78 10.46
C VAL A 872 9.82 -23.25 11.77
N TYR A 873 10.81 -22.37 11.67
CA TYR A 873 11.42 -21.70 12.81
C TYR A 873 10.59 -20.46 13.13
N GLY A 874 9.86 -20.50 14.24
CA GLY A 874 9.09 -19.38 14.74
C GLY A 874 9.93 -18.44 15.61
N HIS A 875 9.76 -17.12 15.40
CA HIS A 875 10.24 -16.07 16.30
C HIS A 875 11.75 -16.11 16.59
N VAL A 876 12.57 -15.88 15.55
CA VAL A 876 14.00 -15.57 15.70
C VAL A 876 14.20 -14.06 15.62
N THR A 877 14.98 -13.49 16.53
CA THR A 877 15.30 -12.06 16.55
C THR A 877 15.97 -11.60 15.26
N GLU A 878 15.71 -10.36 14.87
CA GLU A 878 16.08 -9.84 13.55
C GLU A 878 17.60 -9.78 13.32
N GLU A 879 18.40 -9.60 14.37
CA GLU A 879 19.87 -9.56 14.25
C GLU A 879 20.43 -10.89 13.77
N LEU A 880 19.73 -12.00 14.03
CA LEU A 880 20.17 -13.33 13.63
C LEU A 880 19.68 -13.72 12.23
N PHE A 881 18.94 -12.87 11.51
CA PHE A 881 18.47 -13.15 10.15
C PHE A 881 19.60 -13.56 9.18
N PRO A 882 20.78 -12.91 9.18
CA PRO A 882 21.88 -13.32 8.29
C PRO A 882 22.44 -14.72 8.57
N LEU A 883 22.20 -15.27 9.76
CA LEU A 883 22.68 -16.60 10.16
C LEU A 883 21.75 -17.73 9.75
N LEU A 884 20.46 -17.44 9.55
CA LEU A 884 19.42 -18.44 9.33
C LEU A 884 19.76 -19.39 8.18
N ARG A 885 20.35 -18.87 7.08
CA ARG A 885 20.74 -19.68 5.91
C ARG A 885 21.78 -20.77 6.19
N TYR A 886 22.54 -20.65 7.28
CA TYR A 886 23.58 -21.62 7.65
C TYR A 886 23.08 -22.62 8.68
N VAL A 887 22.29 -22.16 9.65
CA VAL A 887 21.89 -22.97 10.81
C VAL A 887 20.60 -23.75 10.57
N MET A 888 19.75 -23.30 9.65
CA MET A 888 18.50 -23.98 9.33
C MET A 888 18.75 -25.15 8.35
N PRO A 889 18.21 -26.35 8.60
CA PRO A 889 18.26 -27.45 7.65
C PRO A 889 17.59 -27.08 6.32
N ALA A 890 18.11 -27.64 5.22
CA ALA A 890 17.55 -27.43 3.88
C ALA A 890 16.05 -27.81 3.84
N GLY A 891 15.24 -26.95 3.22
CA GLY A 891 13.78 -27.13 3.14
C GLY A 891 13.00 -26.62 4.36
N SER A 892 13.67 -26.04 5.35
CA SER A 892 13.03 -25.33 6.46
C SER A 892 12.57 -23.93 6.04
N GLU A 893 11.59 -23.38 6.77
CA GLU A 893 11.08 -22.02 6.57
C GLU A 893 11.22 -21.19 7.86
N ALA A 894 11.19 -19.87 7.74
CA ALA A 894 11.17 -18.96 8.87
C ALA A 894 9.82 -18.23 8.96
N LEU A 895 9.23 -18.18 10.15
CA LEU A 895 8.09 -17.30 10.45
C LEU A 895 8.53 -16.23 11.44
N SER A 896 8.64 -14.99 10.94
CA SER A 896 9.20 -13.87 11.67
C SER A 896 8.14 -12.98 12.31
N THR A 897 8.51 -12.39 13.44
CA THR A 897 7.79 -11.36 14.19
C THR A 897 8.77 -10.22 14.48
N ILE A 898 8.78 -9.20 13.62
CA ILE A 898 9.68 -8.04 13.76
C ILE A 898 9.21 -7.11 14.88
N ASP A 899 7.90 -6.91 14.96
CA ASP A 899 7.24 -6.19 16.02
C ASP A 899 5.83 -6.77 16.22
N TYR A 900 5.13 -6.28 17.24
CA TYR A 900 3.81 -6.77 17.60
C TYR A 900 2.72 -6.21 16.67
N THR A 901 2.82 -4.93 16.28
CA THR A 901 1.77 -4.23 15.53
C THR A 901 2.22 -3.84 14.11
N PRO A 902 1.32 -3.84 13.09
CA PRO A 902 1.69 -3.52 11.71
C PRO A 902 2.29 -2.12 11.55
N THR A 903 1.76 -1.12 12.24
CA THR A 903 2.29 0.26 12.21
C THR A 903 3.75 0.31 12.63
N ARG A 904 4.11 -0.44 13.69
CA ARG A 904 5.48 -0.48 14.20
C ARG A 904 6.43 -1.20 13.25
N ILE A 905 5.96 -2.27 12.59
CA ILE A 905 6.76 -2.97 11.58
C ILE A 905 7.02 -2.05 10.38
N VAL A 906 6.00 -1.30 9.90
CA VAL A 906 6.16 -0.36 8.77
C VAL A 906 7.28 0.65 9.03
N ASN A 907 7.39 1.17 10.25
CA ASN A 907 8.42 2.15 10.63
C ASN A 907 9.86 1.62 10.58
N ARG A 908 10.05 0.30 10.41
CA ARG A 908 11.37 -0.35 10.39
C ARG A 908 11.46 -1.51 9.40
N LYS A 909 10.59 -1.51 8.39
CA LYS A 909 10.42 -2.61 7.42
C LYS A 909 11.71 -2.97 6.68
N GLU A 910 12.69 -2.07 6.63
CA GLU A 910 13.99 -2.27 5.98
C GLU A 910 14.78 -3.45 6.60
N VAL A 911 14.51 -3.81 7.86
CA VAL A 911 15.14 -4.99 8.49
C VAL A 911 14.80 -6.31 7.79
N MET A 912 13.69 -6.34 7.05
CA MET A 912 13.27 -7.50 6.27
C MET A 912 14.26 -7.84 5.13
N ASN A 913 15.07 -6.87 4.70
CA ASN A 913 16.09 -7.05 3.67
C ASN A 913 17.27 -7.92 4.11
N GLU A 914 17.38 -8.21 5.41
CA GLU A 914 18.52 -8.94 5.98
C GLU A 914 18.37 -10.45 5.87
N VAL A 915 17.16 -10.93 5.59
CA VAL A 915 16.91 -12.34 5.31
C VAL A 915 17.35 -12.64 3.88
N ASP A 916 18.20 -13.64 3.70
CA ASP A 916 18.55 -14.17 2.38
C ASP A 916 17.41 -15.05 1.84
N THR A 917 16.38 -14.41 1.30
CA THR A 917 15.12 -15.04 0.84
C THR A 917 15.31 -16.07 -0.28
N ARG A 918 16.48 -16.07 -0.94
CA ARG A 918 16.84 -17.10 -1.93
C ARG A 918 17.15 -18.46 -1.29
N HIS A 919 17.57 -18.46 -0.03
CA HIS A 919 17.95 -19.66 0.71
C HIS A 919 16.99 -19.97 1.87
N VAL A 920 16.38 -18.94 2.46
CA VAL A 920 15.45 -19.07 3.58
C VAL A 920 14.09 -18.52 3.17
N PRO A 921 13.13 -19.40 2.78
CA PRO A 921 11.75 -18.99 2.61
C PRO A 921 11.23 -18.38 3.92
N ALA A 922 10.90 -17.09 3.88
CA ALA A 922 10.50 -16.34 5.06
C ALA A 922 9.09 -15.78 4.91
N SER A 923 8.32 -15.91 5.99
CA SER A 923 7.00 -15.30 6.11
C SER A 923 6.93 -14.37 7.31
N LEU A 924 6.07 -13.35 7.23
CA LEU A 924 5.85 -12.37 8.31
C LEU A 924 4.50 -12.61 9.01
N ILE A 925 4.45 -12.48 10.34
CA ILE A 925 3.16 -12.44 11.05
C ILE A 925 2.45 -11.11 10.79
N PHE A 926 1.24 -11.17 10.23
CA PHE A 926 0.33 -10.06 10.02
C PHE A 926 -0.70 -10.01 11.14
N THR A 927 -0.51 -9.10 12.10
CA THR A 927 -1.53 -8.81 13.12
C THR A 927 -2.70 -8.07 12.48
N LEU A 928 -3.84 -8.74 12.34
CA LEU A 928 -5.08 -8.12 11.88
C LEU A 928 -5.81 -7.44 13.04
N HIS A 929 -5.81 -8.07 14.21
CA HIS A 929 -6.46 -7.58 15.41
C HIS A 929 -5.54 -7.77 16.61
N ASP A 930 -5.18 -6.68 17.28
CA ASP A 930 -4.28 -6.66 18.42
C ASP A 930 -5.06 -6.91 19.72
N ASP A 931 -4.64 -7.91 20.50
CA ASP A 931 -5.25 -8.23 21.80
C ASP A 931 -4.95 -7.18 22.87
N ASN A 932 -3.82 -6.48 22.82
CA ASN A 932 -3.48 -5.44 23.81
C ASN A 932 -4.37 -4.21 23.66
N ILE A 933 -4.63 -3.76 22.44
CA ILE A 933 -5.70 -2.81 22.13
C ILE A 933 -7.03 -3.43 22.55
N GLY A 934 -7.25 -4.70 22.19
CA GLY A 934 -8.32 -5.57 22.66
C GLY A 934 -9.62 -5.44 21.86
N VAL A 935 -10.75 -5.82 22.46
CA VAL A 935 -12.03 -6.05 21.76
C VAL A 935 -12.69 -4.83 21.09
N ILE A 936 -12.12 -3.62 21.23
CA ILE A 936 -12.58 -2.39 20.58
C ILE A 936 -12.42 -2.44 19.05
N PRO A 937 -13.14 -1.62 18.27
CA PRO A 937 -13.05 -1.65 16.80
C PRO A 937 -11.65 -1.31 16.29
N GLN A 938 -11.10 -2.17 15.44
CA GLN A 938 -9.75 -2.05 14.86
C GLN A 938 -9.78 -2.31 13.35
N LEU A 939 -8.96 -1.59 12.57
CA LEU A 939 -8.79 -1.82 11.13
C LEU A 939 -7.39 -1.38 10.67
N MET A 940 -6.60 -2.27 10.06
CA MET A 940 -5.17 -2.04 9.75
C MET A 940 -4.75 -2.35 8.31
N THR A 941 -5.65 -2.18 7.35
CA THR A 941 -5.38 -2.57 5.95
C THR A 941 -4.25 -1.77 5.30
N GLU A 942 -4.13 -0.47 5.55
CA GLU A 942 -3.08 0.37 4.98
C GLU A 942 -1.65 -0.06 5.40
N PRO A 943 -1.31 -0.18 6.71
CA PRO A 943 0.00 -0.69 7.10
C PRO A 943 0.29 -2.09 6.55
N LEU A 944 -0.71 -2.99 6.56
CA LEU A 944 -0.55 -4.35 6.01
C LEU A 944 -0.34 -4.35 4.48
N SER A 945 -0.96 -3.40 3.77
CA SER A 945 -0.74 -3.16 2.34
C SER A 945 0.71 -2.78 2.06
N GLU A 946 1.25 -1.86 2.85
CA GLU A 946 2.65 -1.41 2.70
C GLU A 946 3.65 -2.56 2.96
N LEU A 947 3.39 -3.38 3.97
CA LEU A 947 4.21 -4.56 4.27
C LEU A 947 4.12 -5.62 3.16
N LEU A 948 2.91 -5.91 2.66
CA LEU A 948 2.70 -6.88 1.58
C LEU A 948 3.47 -6.48 0.32
N GLU A 949 3.38 -5.21 -0.08
CA GLU A 949 4.07 -4.69 -1.26
C GLU A 949 5.59 -4.71 -1.09
N HIS A 950 6.08 -4.34 0.10
CA HIS A 950 7.50 -4.45 0.41
C HIS A 950 7.98 -5.90 0.31
N MET A 951 7.26 -6.85 0.93
CA MET A 951 7.57 -8.29 0.90
C MET A 951 7.63 -8.86 -0.51
N ALA A 952 6.66 -8.51 -1.35
CA ALA A 952 6.62 -8.95 -2.75
C ALA A 952 7.84 -8.41 -3.53
N MET A 953 8.30 -7.19 -3.23
CA MET A 953 9.47 -6.58 -3.85
C MET A 953 10.78 -7.28 -3.47
N ILE A 954 10.92 -7.70 -2.21
CA ILE A 954 12.18 -8.25 -1.67
C ILE A 954 12.21 -9.79 -1.65
N GLY A 955 11.20 -10.43 -2.23
CA GLY A 955 11.14 -11.88 -2.44
C GLY A 955 10.78 -12.71 -1.20
N TRP A 956 10.11 -12.12 -0.20
CA TRP A 956 9.56 -12.90 0.92
C TRP A 956 8.45 -13.86 0.43
N SER A 957 8.32 -15.01 1.09
CA SER A 957 7.39 -16.07 0.67
C SER A 957 5.93 -15.73 0.97
N GLY A 958 5.66 -14.95 2.02
CA GLY A 958 4.31 -14.46 2.30
C GLY A 958 4.04 -14.23 3.77
N PHE A 959 2.82 -14.45 4.24
CA PHE A 959 2.41 -14.04 5.59
C PHE A 959 1.61 -15.10 6.34
N CYS A 960 1.57 -14.97 7.66
CA CYS A 960 0.67 -15.69 8.57
C CYS A 960 -0.17 -14.71 9.37
N THR A 961 -1.48 -14.90 9.45
CA THR A 961 -2.34 -13.99 10.23
C THR A 961 -2.16 -14.15 11.75
N ARG A 962 -2.44 -13.09 12.52
CA ARG A 962 -2.62 -13.09 13.99
C ARG A 962 -3.82 -12.20 14.33
N TYR A 963 -4.77 -12.73 15.10
CA TYR A 963 -6.02 -12.04 15.42
C TYR A 963 -6.74 -12.78 16.56
N TRP A 964 -7.70 -12.13 17.20
CA TRP A 964 -8.68 -12.81 18.06
C TRP A 964 -10.10 -12.59 17.55
N GLN A 965 -10.40 -11.42 16.99
CA GLN A 965 -11.65 -11.15 16.30
C GLN A 965 -11.44 -11.12 14.78
N THR A 966 -12.43 -11.58 14.02
CA THR A 966 -12.38 -11.65 12.55
C THR A 966 -13.35 -10.67 11.87
N THR A 967 -14.46 -10.34 12.53
CA THR A 967 -15.61 -9.67 11.92
C THR A 967 -15.29 -8.26 11.39
N ASP A 968 -14.41 -7.53 12.07
CA ASP A 968 -13.97 -6.19 11.65
C ASP A 968 -13.10 -6.22 10.36
N HIS A 969 -12.56 -7.39 9.99
CA HIS A 969 -11.43 -7.52 9.06
C HIS A 969 -11.76 -8.15 7.70
N HIS A 970 -13.04 -8.40 7.38
CA HIS A 970 -13.42 -9.11 6.15
C HIS A 970 -12.80 -8.50 4.89
N TRP A 971 -12.73 -7.18 4.82
CA TRP A 971 -12.22 -6.47 3.65
C TRP A 971 -10.70 -6.32 3.66
N THR A 972 -10.06 -6.29 4.84
CA THR A 972 -8.61 -6.46 4.96
C THR A 972 -8.19 -7.82 4.39
N ILE A 973 -8.91 -8.88 4.74
CA ILE A 973 -8.63 -10.25 4.27
C ILE A 973 -8.83 -10.34 2.75
N ALA A 974 -9.91 -9.75 2.23
CA ALA A 974 -10.13 -9.67 0.79
C ALA A 974 -9.00 -8.95 0.05
N TYR A 975 -8.53 -7.82 0.60
CA TYR A 975 -7.38 -7.10 0.08
C TYR A 975 -6.13 -7.99 0.06
N LEU A 976 -5.79 -8.60 1.20
CA LEU A 976 -4.62 -9.49 1.31
C LEU A 976 -4.68 -10.66 0.32
N ALA A 977 -5.88 -11.23 0.13
CA ALA A 977 -6.11 -12.30 -0.83
C ALA A 977 -5.85 -11.84 -2.28
N GLU A 978 -6.39 -10.69 -2.69
CA GLU A 978 -6.25 -10.20 -4.08
C GLU A 978 -4.83 -9.69 -4.37
N ALA A 979 -4.26 -8.86 -3.48
CA ALA A 979 -2.94 -8.27 -3.64
C ALA A 979 -1.80 -9.31 -3.65
N SER A 980 -2.02 -10.47 -3.03
CA SER A 980 -1.08 -11.62 -3.10
C SER A 980 -0.98 -12.25 -4.49
N TRP A 981 -1.92 -11.95 -5.39
CA TRP A 981 -1.98 -12.49 -6.75
C TRP A 981 -1.87 -11.42 -7.84
N THR A 982 -2.29 -10.19 -7.55
CA THR A 982 -2.39 -9.11 -8.53
C THR A 982 -1.57 -7.91 -8.04
N PRO A 983 -0.58 -7.45 -8.82
CA PRO A 983 0.19 -6.26 -8.46
C PRO A 983 -0.66 -5.00 -8.56
N ASP A 984 -0.26 -3.96 -7.84
CA ASP A 984 -0.80 -2.60 -7.94
C ASP A 984 -2.30 -2.47 -7.58
N VAL A 985 -2.81 -3.37 -6.74
CA VAL A 985 -4.16 -3.25 -6.14
C VAL A 985 -4.03 -2.44 -4.86
N SER A 986 -4.80 -1.36 -4.71
CA SER A 986 -4.84 -0.60 -3.46
C SER A 986 -5.96 -1.08 -2.52
N PRO A 987 -5.84 -0.86 -1.20
CA PRO A 987 -6.95 -1.07 -0.26
C PRO A 987 -8.23 -0.32 -0.67
N GLU A 988 -8.09 0.89 -1.20
CA GLU A 988 -9.21 1.72 -1.63
C GLU A 988 -9.95 1.10 -2.82
N ASP A 989 -9.25 0.48 -3.78
CA ASP A 989 -9.88 -0.23 -4.91
C ASP A 989 -10.81 -1.35 -4.43
N ILE A 990 -10.40 -2.06 -3.38
CA ILE A 990 -11.19 -3.13 -2.75
C ILE A 990 -12.41 -2.52 -2.05
N TYR A 991 -12.18 -1.48 -1.24
CA TYR A 991 -13.24 -0.83 -0.48
C TYR A 991 -14.30 -0.22 -1.40
N ARG A 992 -13.91 0.56 -2.40
CA ARG A 992 -14.86 1.18 -3.35
C ARG A 992 -15.68 0.14 -4.10
N ARG A 993 -15.05 -0.92 -4.63
CA ARG A 993 -15.77 -2.00 -5.35
C ARG A 993 -16.78 -2.72 -4.46
N ARG A 994 -16.50 -2.88 -3.16
CA ARG A 994 -17.40 -3.53 -2.20
C ARG A 994 -18.49 -2.58 -1.70
N LEU A 995 -18.12 -1.36 -1.34
CA LEU A 995 -19.03 -0.30 -0.87
C LEU A 995 -20.10 0.04 -1.91
N LEU A 996 -19.72 0.15 -3.18
CA LEU A 996 -20.68 0.43 -4.25
C LEU A 996 -21.85 -0.55 -4.28
N ARG A 997 -21.62 -1.81 -3.86
CA ARG A 997 -22.64 -2.87 -3.81
C ARG A 997 -23.36 -2.94 -2.46
N GLU A 998 -22.62 -2.74 -1.37
CA GLU A 998 -23.14 -2.86 0.00
C GLU A 998 -23.94 -1.64 0.47
N VAL A 999 -23.63 -0.45 -0.05
CA VAL A 999 -24.27 0.81 0.36
C VAL A 999 -24.76 1.67 -0.81
N GLY A 1000 -24.36 1.37 -2.05
CA GLY A 1000 -24.75 2.13 -3.24
C GLY A 1000 -23.84 3.35 -3.52
N PRO A 1001 -23.92 3.94 -4.74
CA PRO A 1001 -23.00 4.98 -5.19
C PRO A 1001 -23.05 6.24 -4.33
N ALA A 1002 -24.24 6.71 -3.96
CA ALA A 1002 -24.42 7.94 -3.18
C ALA A 1002 -23.83 7.84 -1.75
N ALA A 1003 -23.80 6.64 -1.17
CA ALA A 1003 -23.28 6.40 0.18
C ALA A 1003 -21.82 5.93 0.20
N THR A 1004 -21.18 5.74 -0.97
CA THR A 1004 -19.85 5.15 -1.06
C THR A 1004 -18.77 6.05 -0.45
N GLU A 1005 -18.75 7.34 -0.77
CA GLU A 1005 -17.75 8.28 -0.22
C GLU A 1005 -17.81 8.42 1.32
N PRO A 1006 -18.96 8.69 1.96
CA PRO A 1006 -19.00 8.80 3.42
C PRO A 1006 -18.67 7.47 4.11
N ALA A 1007 -19.04 6.33 3.53
CA ALA A 1007 -18.67 5.02 4.07
C ALA A 1007 -17.18 4.71 3.91
N LEU A 1008 -16.55 5.16 2.82
CA LEU A 1008 -15.09 5.07 2.64
C LEU A 1008 -14.37 5.95 3.66
N ALA A 1009 -14.83 7.20 3.84
CA ALA A 1009 -14.28 8.12 4.83
C ALA A 1009 -14.41 7.57 6.26
N MET A 1010 -15.48 6.85 6.58
CA MET A 1010 -15.64 6.15 7.86
C MET A 1010 -14.51 5.13 8.08
N LEU A 1011 -14.19 4.30 7.07
CA LEU A 1011 -13.12 3.31 7.15
C LEU A 1011 -11.74 3.95 7.28
N GLN A 1012 -11.47 5.00 6.49
CA GLN A 1012 -10.24 5.78 6.62
C GLN A 1012 -10.09 6.35 8.04
N ARG A 1013 -11.18 6.86 8.62
CA ARG A 1013 -11.14 7.38 9.99
C ARG A 1013 -10.88 6.28 11.02
N LEU A 1014 -11.45 5.09 10.84
CA LEU A 1014 -11.21 3.94 11.71
C LEU A 1014 -9.75 3.46 11.66
N GLN A 1015 -9.14 3.45 10.47
CA GLN A 1015 -7.72 3.12 10.32
C GLN A 1015 -6.82 4.13 11.04
N GLN A 1016 -7.14 5.42 10.94
CA GLN A 1016 -6.41 6.48 11.67
C GLN A 1016 -6.50 6.28 13.19
N VAL A 1017 -7.68 5.95 13.71
CA VAL A 1017 -7.87 5.66 15.14
C VAL A 1017 -7.01 4.47 15.58
N THR A 1018 -7.01 3.38 14.80
CA THR A 1018 -6.25 2.18 15.15
C THR A 1018 -4.73 2.44 15.11
N THR A 1019 -4.25 3.20 14.11
CA THR A 1019 -2.85 3.63 13.97
C THR A 1019 -2.39 4.46 15.19
N GLU A 1020 -3.23 5.40 15.65
CA GLU A 1020 -2.94 6.22 16.83
C GLU A 1020 -2.82 5.36 18.10
N LEU A 1021 -3.72 4.39 18.27
CA LEU A 1021 -3.70 3.46 19.41
C LEU A 1021 -2.46 2.55 19.41
N GLU A 1022 -2.09 1.97 18.27
CA GLU A 1022 -0.89 1.13 18.16
C GLU A 1022 0.40 1.90 18.49
N THR A 1023 0.44 3.17 18.12
CA THR A 1023 1.60 4.04 18.33
C THR A 1023 1.71 4.46 19.79
N ASN A 1024 0.60 4.92 20.39
CA ASN A 1024 0.65 5.72 21.61
C ASN A 1024 -0.10 5.14 22.82
N SER A 1025 -0.96 4.12 22.65
CA SER A 1025 -1.78 3.59 23.76
C SER A 1025 -2.26 2.16 23.53
N VAL A 1026 -1.31 1.23 23.48
CA VAL A 1026 -1.57 -0.20 23.63
C VAL A 1026 -1.99 -0.53 25.08
N TRP A 1027 -2.66 -1.66 25.33
CA TRP A 1027 -3.24 -2.09 26.63
C TRP A 1027 -4.59 -1.50 27.05
N LEU A 1028 -5.41 -1.00 26.11
CA LEU A 1028 -6.71 -0.38 26.44
C LEU A 1028 -7.76 -1.41 26.91
N SER A 1029 -7.94 -2.50 26.18
CA SER A 1029 -8.99 -3.51 26.45
C SER A 1029 -8.49 -4.96 26.39
N PHE A 1030 -7.24 -5.19 26.77
CA PHE A 1030 -6.66 -6.54 26.92
C PHE A 1030 -7.56 -7.49 27.74
N PRO A 1031 -7.99 -8.65 27.19
CA PRO A 1031 -9.11 -9.46 27.68
C PRO A 1031 -8.75 -10.41 28.84
N VAL A 1032 -8.24 -9.85 29.94
CA VAL A 1032 -7.83 -10.59 31.15
C VAL A 1032 -8.55 -10.05 32.40
N PRO A 1033 -8.52 -10.72 33.57
CA PRO A 1033 -9.29 -10.30 34.75
C PRO A 1033 -9.11 -8.85 35.21
N ASN A 1034 -7.96 -8.23 34.94
CA ASN A 1034 -7.71 -6.82 35.26
C ASN A 1034 -8.14 -5.83 34.16
N MET A 1035 -8.89 -6.27 33.14
CA MET A 1035 -9.30 -5.49 31.97
C MET A 1035 -9.90 -4.12 32.34
N MET A 1036 -10.87 -4.10 33.26
CA MET A 1036 -11.44 -2.84 33.77
C MET A 1036 -10.72 -2.32 35.01
N SER A 1037 -10.29 -3.21 35.91
CA SER A 1037 -9.72 -2.80 37.20
C SER A 1037 -8.41 -2.01 37.07
N LYS A 1038 -7.60 -2.25 36.03
CA LYS A 1038 -6.37 -1.49 35.78
C LYS A 1038 -6.60 0.00 35.51
N HIS A 1039 -7.82 0.37 35.11
CA HIS A 1039 -8.20 1.77 34.88
C HIS A 1039 -8.68 2.46 36.15
N TRP A 1040 -8.83 1.74 37.26
CA TRP A 1040 -9.22 2.29 38.57
C TRP A 1040 -8.04 2.97 39.26
N ILE A 1041 -7.47 3.98 38.59
CA ILE A 1041 -6.28 4.72 39.00
C ILE A 1041 -6.51 6.22 38.85
N SER A 1042 -5.62 7.03 39.41
CA SER A 1042 -5.78 8.50 39.45
C SER A 1042 -5.27 9.29 38.27
N ASN A 1043 -4.90 8.62 37.19
CA ASN A 1043 -4.35 9.28 36.00
C ASN A 1043 -5.49 9.68 35.04
N PRO A 1044 -5.37 10.82 34.35
CA PRO A 1044 -6.33 11.21 33.31
C PRO A 1044 -6.38 10.16 32.20
N LEU A 1045 -7.45 10.18 31.41
CA LEU A 1045 -7.54 9.36 30.19
C LEU A 1045 -6.33 9.68 29.30
N PRO A 1046 -5.60 8.69 28.75
CA PRO A 1046 -4.44 8.96 27.90
C PRO A 1046 -4.90 9.73 26.65
N GLU A 1047 -4.07 10.64 26.17
CA GLU A 1047 -4.41 11.52 25.04
C GLU A 1047 -4.84 10.74 23.80
N ALA A 1048 -4.09 9.70 23.42
CA ALA A 1048 -4.42 8.84 22.29
C ALA A 1048 -5.76 8.11 22.46
N VAL A 1049 -6.15 7.72 23.68
CA VAL A 1049 -7.46 7.10 23.94
C VAL A 1049 -8.59 8.15 23.87
N ALA A 1050 -8.35 9.37 24.34
CA ALA A 1050 -9.30 10.47 24.18
C ALA A 1050 -9.49 10.83 22.70
N ALA A 1051 -8.41 10.87 21.94
CA ALA A 1051 -8.42 11.08 20.49
C ALA A 1051 -9.14 9.94 19.74
N ALA A 1052 -8.92 8.68 20.15
CA ALA A 1052 -9.61 7.52 19.61
C ALA A 1052 -11.14 7.65 19.75
N ARG A 1053 -11.63 8.09 20.91
CA ARG A 1053 -13.07 8.37 21.10
C ARG A 1053 -13.60 9.44 20.15
N VAL A 1054 -12.85 10.52 19.95
CA VAL A 1054 -13.24 11.58 18.99
C VAL A 1054 -13.29 11.01 17.57
N GLY A 1055 -12.30 10.19 17.20
CA GLY A 1055 -12.26 9.52 15.91
C GLY A 1055 -13.41 8.54 15.70
N TYR A 1056 -13.76 7.72 16.69
CA TYR A 1056 -14.94 6.85 16.62
C TYR A 1056 -16.24 7.64 16.50
N ARG A 1057 -16.39 8.79 17.18
CA ARG A 1057 -17.56 9.66 17.01
C ARG A 1057 -17.65 10.26 15.61
N GLN A 1058 -16.53 10.62 15.00
CA GLN A 1058 -16.48 11.09 13.61
C GLN A 1058 -16.85 9.96 12.64
N ALA A 1059 -16.29 8.77 12.81
CA ALA A 1059 -16.63 7.59 12.02
C ALA A 1059 -18.13 7.25 12.16
N LEU A 1060 -18.70 7.32 13.36
CA LEU A 1060 -20.13 7.05 13.59
C LEU A 1060 -21.02 8.05 12.83
N ARG A 1061 -20.66 9.34 12.80
CA ARG A 1061 -21.38 10.34 12.02
C ARG A 1061 -21.33 10.04 10.51
N LEU A 1062 -20.16 9.67 10.00
CA LEU A 1062 -20.00 9.27 8.60
C LEU A 1062 -20.80 8.01 8.26
N ALA A 1063 -20.87 7.05 9.18
CA ALA A 1063 -21.71 5.85 9.04
C ALA A 1063 -23.20 6.20 9.01
N GLN A 1064 -23.64 7.16 9.82
CA GLN A 1064 -25.02 7.66 9.86
C GLN A 1064 -25.36 8.44 8.57
N GLU A 1065 -24.44 9.27 8.09
CA GLU A 1065 -24.57 9.97 6.81
C GLU A 1065 -24.69 8.98 5.64
N ALA A 1066 -23.77 8.02 5.54
CA ALA A 1066 -23.85 6.95 4.55
C ALA A 1066 -25.17 6.19 4.63
N SER A 1067 -25.67 5.92 5.84
CA SER A 1067 -26.97 5.26 6.06
C SER A 1067 -28.14 6.09 5.55
N SER A 1068 -28.06 7.42 5.60
CA SER A 1068 -29.11 8.32 5.08
C SER A 1068 -29.11 8.43 3.55
N LEU A 1069 -27.97 8.14 2.92
CA LEU A 1069 -27.78 8.21 1.47
C LEU A 1069 -27.93 6.84 0.79
N SER A 1070 -27.91 5.75 1.58
CA SER A 1070 -28.03 4.40 1.06
C SER A 1070 -29.48 4.13 0.64
N PRO A 1071 -29.73 3.52 -0.53
CA PRO A 1071 -31.09 3.26 -1.01
C PRO A 1071 -31.81 2.16 -0.21
N GLU A 1072 -31.08 1.36 0.57
CA GLU A 1072 -31.59 0.22 1.35
C GLU A 1072 -30.92 0.18 2.73
N ASP A 1073 -31.56 -0.46 3.70
CA ASP A 1073 -30.98 -0.69 5.03
C ASP A 1073 -29.79 -1.66 4.96
N SER A 1074 -28.59 -1.09 4.82
CA SER A 1074 -27.35 -1.87 4.74
C SER A 1074 -27.01 -2.55 6.06
N LYS A 1075 -26.96 -3.90 6.05
CA LYS A 1075 -26.50 -4.72 7.19
C LYS A 1075 -25.05 -4.40 7.57
N TRP A 1076 -24.24 -4.01 6.59
CA TRP A 1076 -22.86 -3.61 6.82
C TRP A 1076 -22.78 -2.29 7.59
N LEU A 1077 -23.57 -1.27 7.21
CA LEU A 1077 -23.64 -0.02 7.97
C LEU A 1077 -24.22 -0.23 9.37
N LYS A 1078 -25.24 -1.09 9.53
CA LYS A 1078 -25.79 -1.44 10.84
C LYS A 1078 -24.72 -2.03 11.76
N TYR A 1079 -23.89 -2.94 11.23
CA TYR A 1079 -22.78 -3.53 11.97
C TYR A 1079 -21.78 -2.48 12.46
N TRP A 1080 -21.29 -1.63 11.55
CA TRP A 1080 -20.29 -0.63 11.93
C TRP A 1080 -20.83 0.42 12.90
N LYS A 1081 -22.10 0.83 12.77
CA LYS A 1081 -22.73 1.71 13.76
C LYS A 1081 -22.69 1.09 15.16
N GLY A 1082 -23.13 -0.16 15.32
CA GLY A 1082 -23.11 -0.85 16.61
C GLY A 1082 -21.70 -1.06 17.18
N ARG A 1083 -20.72 -1.40 16.32
CA ARG A 1083 -19.30 -1.51 16.72
C ARG A 1083 -18.71 -0.18 17.17
N LEU A 1084 -18.99 0.91 16.45
CA LEU A 1084 -18.50 2.25 16.79
C LEU A 1084 -19.16 2.79 18.07
N GLU A 1085 -20.46 2.58 18.26
CA GLU A 1085 -21.17 2.88 19.50
C GLU A 1085 -20.57 2.13 20.69
N PHE A 1086 -20.26 0.84 20.52
CA PHE A 1086 -19.54 0.07 21.52
C PHE A 1086 -18.17 0.67 21.84
N GLY A 1087 -17.34 0.99 20.84
CA GLY A 1087 -16.02 1.58 21.06
C GLY A 1087 -16.08 2.91 21.83
N ILE A 1088 -17.05 3.76 21.52
CA ILE A 1088 -17.31 5.02 22.23
C ILE A 1088 -17.73 4.73 23.68
N GLY A 1089 -18.73 3.87 23.88
CA GLY A 1089 -19.26 3.54 25.21
C GLY A 1089 -18.24 2.84 26.11
N TYR A 1090 -17.34 2.02 25.55
CA TYR A 1090 -16.24 1.43 26.29
C TYR A 1090 -15.26 2.50 26.80
N ILE A 1091 -14.87 3.48 25.97
CA ILE A 1091 -14.00 4.56 26.41
C ILE A 1091 -14.70 5.47 27.44
N ASP A 1092 -16.00 5.73 27.27
CA ASP A 1092 -16.81 6.46 28.24
C ASP A 1092 -16.86 5.73 29.61
N THR A 1093 -16.90 4.39 29.58
CA THR A 1093 -16.78 3.54 30.78
C THR A 1093 -15.42 3.71 31.45
N VAL A 1094 -14.33 3.63 30.68
CA VAL A 1094 -12.96 3.81 31.18
C VAL A 1094 -12.77 5.20 31.81
N GLU A 1095 -13.29 6.26 31.18
CA GLU A 1095 -13.21 7.60 31.74
C GLU A 1095 -13.99 7.72 33.07
N ALA A 1096 -15.18 7.12 33.16
CA ALA A 1096 -15.96 7.11 34.39
C ALA A 1096 -15.24 6.34 35.52
N VAL A 1097 -14.63 5.19 35.21
CA VAL A 1097 -13.80 4.43 36.16
C VAL A 1097 -12.59 5.23 36.65
N ARG A 1098 -11.90 5.96 35.76
CA ARG A 1098 -10.78 6.85 36.12
C ARG A 1098 -11.19 8.06 36.96
N LYS A 1099 -12.48 8.39 37.03
CA LYS A 1099 -13.04 9.38 37.97
C LYS A 1099 -13.44 8.74 39.30
N ALA A 1100 -13.92 7.50 39.28
CA ALA A 1100 -14.32 6.77 40.48
C ALA A 1100 -13.13 6.46 41.40
N GLY A 1101 -12.00 5.98 40.85
CA GLY A 1101 -10.83 5.59 41.63
C GLY A 1101 -10.23 6.71 42.50
N PRO A 1102 -9.97 7.92 41.96
CA PRO A 1102 -9.56 9.07 42.75
C PRO A 1102 -10.52 9.47 43.85
N ALA A 1103 -11.82 9.48 43.56
CA ALA A 1103 -12.84 9.84 44.53
C ALA A 1103 -12.86 8.83 45.69
N GLU A 1104 -12.75 7.53 45.40
CA GLU A 1104 -12.63 6.48 46.43
C GLU A 1104 -11.37 6.69 47.26
N LYS A 1105 -10.21 6.91 46.61
CA LYS A 1105 -8.93 7.17 47.29
C LYS A 1105 -8.96 8.44 48.15
N ALA A 1106 -9.73 9.45 47.76
CA ALA A 1106 -9.90 10.70 48.50
C ALA A 1106 -10.93 10.59 49.64
N GLY A 1107 -11.59 9.45 49.82
CA GLY A 1107 -12.66 9.26 50.81
C GLY A 1107 -14.00 9.88 50.43
N ASP A 1108 -14.17 10.37 49.19
CA ASP A 1108 -15.44 10.86 48.66
C ASP A 1108 -16.28 9.70 48.11
N ALA A 1109 -16.87 8.94 49.04
CA ALA A 1109 -17.69 7.78 48.73
C ALA A 1109 -18.88 8.10 47.81
N GLN A 1110 -19.46 9.30 47.93
CA GLN A 1110 -20.62 9.71 47.13
C GLN A 1110 -20.22 9.93 45.66
N SER A 1111 -19.15 10.69 45.40
CA SER A 1111 -18.66 10.87 44.03
C SER A 1111 -18.13 9.57 43.43
N ALA A 1112 -17.42 8.76 44.22
CA ALA A 1112 -16.91 7.45 43.78
C ALA A 1112 -18.06 6.55 43.30
N ARG A 1113 -19.10 6.41 44.11
CA ARG A 1113 -20.31 5.65 43.77
C ARG A 1113 -21.00 6.20 42.52
N ARG A 1114 -21.22 7.52 42.44
CA ARG A 1114 -21.84 8.16 41.27
C ARG A 1114 -21.07 7.88 39.98
N HIS A 1115 -19.74 7.95 40.02
CA HIS A 1115 -18.90 7.67 38.86
C HIS A 1115 -18.88 6.18 38.49
N ALA A 1116 -18.90 5.28 39.47
CA ALA A 1116 -19.01 3.85 39.25
C ALA A 1116 -20.38 3.44 38.68
N GLU A 1117 -21.47 4.04 39.13
CA GLU A 1117 -22.83 3.86 38.56
C GLU A 1117 -22.88 4.34 37.10
N ALA A 1118 -22.26 5.48 36.80
CA ALA A 1118 -22.12 5.97 35.43
C ALA A 1118 -21.29 5.03 34.56
N ALA A 1119 -20.19 4.47 35.09
CA ALA A 1119 -19.39 3.46 34.40
C ALA A 1119 -20.20 2.21 34.09
N LEU A 1120 -20.93 1.65 35.07
CA LEU A 1120 -21.76 0.46 34.87
C LEU A 1120 -22.85 0.69 33.81
N LYS A 1121 -23.49 1.86 33.83
CA LYS A 1121 -24.48 2.24 32.81
C LYS A 1121 -23.87 2.30 31.41
N SER A 1122 -22.74 2.98 31.25
CA SER A 1122 -22.03 3.07 29.97
C SER A 1122 -21.56 1.70 29.48
N ALA A 1123 -21.04 0.86 30.38
CA ALA A 1123 -20.59 -0.49 30.06
C ALA A 1123 -21.75 -1.36 29.57
N THR A 1124 -22.89 -1.31 30.26
CA THR A 1124 -24.10 -2.05 29.90
C THR A 1124 -24.57 -1.67 28.50
N ALA A 1125 -24.68 -0.36 28.22
CA ALA A 1125 -25.09 0.13 26.91
C ALA A 1125 -24.08 -0.26 25.80
N ALA A 1126 -22.77 -0.15 26.08
CA ALA A 1126 -21.74 -0.51 25.12
C ALA A 1126 -21.79 -2.01 24.78
N ILE A 1127 -21.90 -2.88 25.79
CA ILE A 1127 -21.98 -4.33 25.58
C ILE A 1127 -23.24 -4.69 24.78
N GLU A 1128 -24.39 -4.06 25.05
CA GLU A 1128 -25.61 -4.27 24.25
C GLU A 1128 -25.46 -3.78 22.80
N SER A 1129 -24.80 -2.64 22.56
CA SER A 1129 -24.49 -2.19 21.19
C SER A 1129 -23.66 -3.22 20.44
N TYR A 1130 -22.63 -3.82 21.06
CA TYR A 1130 -21.87 -4.89 20.42
C TYR A 1130 -22.72 -6.18 20.27
N ALA A 1131 -23.48 -6.58 21.29
CA ALA A 1131 -24.34 -7.75 21.22
C ALA A 1131 -25.35 -7.69 20.08
N SER A 1132 -25.90 -6.50 19.79
CA SER A 1132 -26.87 -6.30 18.71
C SER A 1132 -26.30 -6.53 17.29
N VAL A 1133 -24.97 -6.58 17.16
CA VAL A 1133 -24.26 -6.76 15.87
C VAL A 1133 -23.29 -7.94 15.88
N ALA A 1134 -23.30 -8.77 16.93
CA ALA A 1134 -22.48 -9.97 17.04
C ALA A 1134 -22.83 -10.97 15.92
N ARG A 1135 -21.81 -11.55 15.28
CA ARG A 1135 -21.98 -12.43 14.11
C ARG A 1135 -21.49 -13.86 14.32
N ASN A 1136 -20.51 -14.06 15.20
CA ASN A 1136 -19.85 -15.35 15.35
C ASN A 1136 -19.47 -15.68 16.80
N GLN A 1137 -18.86 -16.85 16.97
CA GLN A 1137 -18.44 -17.36 18.26
C GLN A 1137 -17.38 -16.48 18.95
N SER A 1138 -16.48 -15.84 18.18
CA SER A 1138 -15.52 -14.87 18.70
C SER A 1138 -16.20 -13.63 19.27
N ASP A 1139 -17.25 -13.11 18.61
CA ASP A 1139 -18.03 -11.98 19.13
C ASP A 1139 -18.77 -12.36 20.44
N ARG A 1140 -19.36 -13.56 20.50
CA ARG A 1140 -19.98 -14.11 21.73
C ARG A 1140 -18.94 -14.22 22.85
N GLY A 1141 -17.74 -14.70 22.55
CA GLY A 1141 -16.64 -14.78 23.50
C GLY A 1141 -16.20 -13.43 24.03
N ALA A 1142 -16.07 -12.42 23.16
CA ALA A 1142 -15.78 -11.04 23.57
C ALA A 1142 -16.86 -10.46 24.50
N ILE A 1143 -18.13 -10.73 24.21
CA ILE A 1143 -19.26 -10.30 25.06
C ILE A 1143 -19.23 -11.01 26.43
N ALA A 1144 -18.94 -12.31 26.45
CA ALA A 1144 -18.77 -13.05 27.70
C ALA A 1144 -17.58 -12.51 28.53
N THR A 1145 -16.44 -12.23 27.89
CA THR A 1145 -15.28 -11.58 28.53
C THR A 1145 -15.64 -10.23 29.15
N MET A 1146 -16.38 -9.38 28.43
CA MET A 1146 -16.81 -8.09 28.97
C MET A 1146 -17.86 -8.24 30.09
N GLY A 1147 -18.74 -9.24 29.99
CA GLY A 1147 -19.67 -9.60 31.06
C GLY A 1147 -18.93 -9.89 32.37
N GLU A 1148 -17.85 -10.66 32.30
CA GLU A 1148 -17.03 -11.02 33.46
C GLU A 1148 -16.13 -9.86 33.93
N PHE A 1149 -15.22 -9.40 33.07
CA PHE A 1149 -14.11 -8.55 33.47
C PHE A 1149 -14.45 -7.05 33.48
N VAL A 1150 -15.62 -6.66 32.96
CA VAL A 1150 -16.11 -5.28 32.97
C VAL A 1150 -17.40 -5.15 33.77
N TYR A 1151 -18.50 -5.74 33.30
CA TYR A 1151 -19.83 -5.55 33.90
C TYR A 1151 -19.87 -6.06 35.34
N ARG A 1152 -19.46 -7.31 35.57
CA ARG A 1152 -19.51 -7.91 36.91
C ARG A 1152 -18.52 -7.27 37.87
N TYR A 1153 -17.31 -6.96 37.41
CA TYR A 1153 -16.34 -6.19 38.19
C TYR A 1153 -16.94 -4.87 38.72
N LEU A 1154 -17.60 -4.10 37.84
CA LEU A 1154 -18.23 -2.83 38.22
C LEU A 1154 -19.40 -3.02 39.18
N LYS A 1155 -20.22 -4.07 38.99
CA LYS A 1155 -21.32 -4.41 39.90
C LYS A 1155 -20.81 -4.75 41.30
N GLN A 1156 -19.82 -5.64 41.40
CA GLN A 1156 -19.18 -5.99 42.67
C GLN A 1156 -18.51 -4.79 43.35
N LYS A 1157 -18.00 -3.84 42.57
CA LYS A 1157 -17.44 -2.59 43.09
C LYS A 1157 -18.48 -1.64 43.67
N LEU A 1158 -19.72 -1.69 43.21
CA LEU A 1158 -20.82 -0.89 43.76
C LEU A 1158 -21.48 -1.52 44.99
N GLU A 1159 -21.33 -2.83 45.17
CA GLU A 1159 -21.82 -3.57 46.35
C GLU A 1159 -20.90 -3.45 47.57
N LYS A 1160 -19.63 -3.14 47.35
CA LYS A 1160 -18.61 -2.84 48.38
C LYS A 1160 -18.59 -1.36 48.71
#